data_AF-A0A6S7C0W1-F1
#
_entry.id   AF-A0A6S7C0W1-F1
#
_cell.length_a   1.000
_cell.length_b   1.000
_cell.length_c   1.000
_cell.angle_alpha   90.00
_cell.angle_beta   90.00
_cell.angle_gamma   90.00
#
_symmetry.space_group_name_H-M   'P 1'
#
loop_
_entity.id
_entity.type
_entity.pdbx_description
1 polymer ?
#
loop_
_entity_poly.entity_id
_entity_poly.type
_entity_poly.pdbx_seq_one_letter_code
_entity_poly.pdbx_strand_id
1 'polypeptide(L)'
;MTSIVSSLTPAQIGALSTTQIKSLTTAEISSLTTLQVGALTTTQIGVMPSSDIVSLSTAAIAILSSAQLGALTTSDIAALKTSQIAALGSAQLQNLTTSQIAALTYAQIGALTSTQVLNGLTTTQVAQLSTGQIGALTATDVSALSSAQITALTTADIAALKTTQIAALSSAQISALTTVQIGALKTAQIASLSTTQIGALSTAQIGALSTTDIAALKTTQIAALSSADVAALKTTQVAALTASQVGSLSATQIGALSTGQVGSLSIADIAALKPTQIAALSTAQIGALTTAQVGALTTTQVGSLSSAQIGALSTGDIAALKTTQIAALKTTQISALSTAQIGALTTAQVGSLSATQIGALSTGQVGALSTADITALKTTQVAALTSAEVAALSTAQVGALTTTQIGTLTTTQVAALSTAQIGALSTGDIAALKATQVAALTTTQVAALSTSQIGALTTTQVAALTTAQVGALSTGQVGALSTHDIAALKTTQVAALTTSEVGALTTGQIAALSYTQIAALTSNQVQNGLTTAQVGALTTGQVAALSTTDVAALSTSQVGALTTADIAALKTTQIAALSSADVAALKTTQVAALTVSQVGWLSSAQIGALSTGQVGSLSTADIAALKPTQIAALSTAQIGALTTAQVGALTTTQVGSLSSAQIGALSTGDIAALKPTQIAALKTTQISALSTAQIGALTTAQVGSLSATQIGALSTGQVGALSTADITALKTTQVAALTSAEVAALSTAQVGALTTTQVGTLTTTQVAALSTAQIGTLSSTDIAALKATQVAALTTTQVAALSTSQIGALTTTQVAALTTAQVGALSTAQVGALSTTDVAALKTTQVAALTTGQVAALTGSQVGSLSATDVAALSTSQIGAISTTSIASLKTTQIAALKTAQIGALSTSQVGALTSTQVAALTTTQIASLSSAQVGVLSTIDVAALKTTQVAALTTSQVGALSTAQVGALSTSDVAALKTTQVAALTSSQVGALTTGQVAALAYAQIAALTTTQVQGLTTTQIGGLSTGQVGALTNADLASLSTVQLGALKTTEIAALKTTQIAALTTTEIGALTTTQISALTTTQVNALSSTQVAALTTTQVPYLNL
;
A
#
# COMPACT_ATOMS: atom_id res chain seq x y z
N MET A 1 24.62 -130.63 113.05
CA MET A 1 23.47 -130.82 112.16
C MET A 1 23.70 -130.11 110.81
N THR A 2 24.18 -128.86 110.81
CA THR A 2 24.75 -128.15 109.62
C THR A 2 25.76 -128.98 108.79
N SER A 3 26.77 -129.60 109.41
CA SER A 3 27.74 -130.48 108.73
C SER A 3 27.11 -131.73 108.08
N ILE A 4 25.95 -132.17 108.55
CA ILE A 4 25.23 -133.34 107.99
C ILE A 4 24.44 -132.88 106.78
N VAL A 5 23.70 -131.78 106.91
CA VAL A 5 22.92 -131.21 105.82
C VAL A 5 23.82 -130.85 104.64
N SER A 6 25.02 -130.30 104.90
CA SER A 6 25.99 -129.99 103.85
C SER A 6 26.66 -131.21 103.20
N SER A 7 26.67 -132.40 103.83
CA SER A 7 27.26 -133.62 103.25
C SER A 7 26.28 -134.46 102.42
N LEU A 8 24.99 -134.11 102.43
CA LEU A 8 23.97 -134.82 101.66
C LEU A 8 24.24 -134.69 100.15
N THR A 9 24.07 -135.76 99.40
CA THR A 9 24.10 -135.63 97.95
C THR A 9 22.90 -134.79 97.47
N PRO A 10 22.99 -134.10 96.32
CA PRO A 10 21.85 -133.35 95.77
C PRO A 10 20.57 -134.19 95.67
N ALA A 11 20.67 -135.45 95.24
CA ALA A 11 19.54 -136.38 95.18
C ALA A 11 18.92 -136.64 96.57
N GLN A 12 19.75 -136.75 97.61
CA GLN A 12 19.26 -136.93 98.98
C GLN A 12 18.57 -135.67 99.52
N ILE A 13 19.10 -134.47 99.22
CA ILE A 13 18.41 -133.21 99.54
C ILE A 13 17.06 -133.12 98.81
N GLY A 14 17.01 -133.45 97.51
CA GLY A 14 15.78 -133.46 96.72
C GLY A 14 14.73 -134.50 97.18
N ALA A 15 15.15 -135.57 97.88
CA ALA A 15 14.25 -136.58 98.44
C ALA A 15 13.65 -136.22 99.80
N LEU A 16 14.09 -135.13 100.43
CA LEU A 16 13.53 -134.70 101.71
C LEU A 16 12.06 -134.32 101.56
N SER A 17 11.24 -134.70 102.53
CA SER A 17 9.87 -134.18 102.58
C SER A 17 9.89 -132.65 102.78
N THR A 18 8.83 -131.97 102.32
CA THR A 18 8.64 -130.53 102.54
C THR A 18 8.71 -130.16 104.02
N THR A 19 8.18 -131.02 104.90
CA THR A 19 8.28 -130.87 106.37
C THR A 19 9.73 -130.88 106.87
N GLN A 20 10.56 -131.79 106.33
CA GLN A 20 11.98 -131.87 106.71
C GLN A 20 12.75 -130.65 106.25
N ILE A 21 12.51 -130.19 105.01
CA ILE A 21 13.14 -128.96 104.50
C ILE A 21 12.74 -127.75 105.35
N LYS A 22 11.46 -127.60 105.71
CA LYS A 22 10.97 -126.50 106.55
C LYS A 22 11.50 -126.53 107.99
N SER A 23 11.92 -127.70 108.49
CA SER A 23 12.49 -127.86 109.84
C SER A 23 13.99 -127.52 109.93
N LEU A 24 14.64 -127.28 108.79
CA LEU A 24 16.04 -126.88 108.76
C LEU A 24 16.19 -125.47 109.32
N THR A 25 17.25 -125.27 110.09
CA THR A 25 17.65 -123.94 110.54
C THR A 25 18.21 -123.13 109.37
N THR A 26 18.09 -121.80 109.42
CA THR A 26 18.68 -120.89 108.43
C THR A 26 20.18 -121.17 108.19
N ALA A 27 20.93 -121.52 109.23
CA ALA A 27 22.35 -121.88 109.12
C ALA A 27 22.57 -123.17 108.31
N GLU A 28 21.70 -124.17 108.48
CA GLU A 28 21.71 -125.41 107.69
C GLU A 28 21.39 -125.17 106.23
N ILE A 29 20.34 -124.41 105.96
CA ILE A 29 19.98 -124.05 104.58
C ILE A 29 21.10 -123.24 103.91
N SER A 30 21.70 -122.27 104.60
CA SER A 30 22.81 -121.47 104.07
C SER A 30 24.08 -122.29 103.75
N SER A 31 24.25 -123.46 104.38
CA SER A 31 25.38 -124.36 104.16
C SER A 31 25.22 -125.30 102.96
N LEU A 32 24.05 -125.29 102.31
CA LEU A 32 23.81 -126.08 101.11
C LEU A 32 24.68 -125.57 99.95
N THR A 33 25.38 -126.52 99.33
CA THR A 33 26.07 -126.31 98.06
C THR A 33 25.07 -125.98 96.96
N THR A 34 25.54 -125.29 95.91
CA THR A 34 24.72 -124.90 94.76
C THR A 34 23.97 -126.09 94.14
N LEU A 35 24.66 -127.23 93.96
CA LEU A 35 24.06 -128.45 93.40
C LEU A 35 22.96 -129.03 94.30
N GLN A 36 23.15 -129.01 95.62
CA GLN A 36 22.13 -129.47 96.56
C GLN A 36 20.87 -128.61 96.48
N VAL A 37 21.03 -127.29 96.41
CA VAL A 37 19.91 -126.35 96.27
C VAL A 37 19.18 -126.56 94.95
N GLY A 38 19.88 -126.77 93.84
CA GLY A 38 19.25 -127.03 92.54
C GLY A 38 18.48 -128.35 92.46
N ALA A 39 18.81 -129.34 93.30
CA ALA A 39 18.08 -130.61 93.36
C ALA A 39 16.80 -130.57 94.19
N LEU A 40 16.52 -129.46 94.90
CA LEU A 40 15.26 -129.29 95.60
C LEU A 40 14.08 -129.26 94.63
N THR A 41 13.04 -130.02 94.89
CA THR A 41 11.78 -129.90 94.15
C THR A 41 11.15 -128.51 94.36
N THR A 42 10.32 -128.08 93.42
CA THR A 42 9.58 -126.81 93.50
C THR A 42 8.77 -126.70 94.79
N THR A 43 8.15 -127.80 95.23
CA THR A 43 7.38 -127.87 96.48
C THR A 43 8.26 -127.73 97.72
N GLN A 44 9.48 -128.28 97.71
CA GLN A 44 10.43 -128.14 98.82
C GLN A 44 10.92 -126.70 98.95
N ILE A 45 11.22 -126.04 97.84
CA ILE A 45 11.62 -124.63 97.84
C ILE A 45 10.46 -123.73 98.29
N GLY A 46 9.23 -123.97 97.82
CA GLY A 46 8.07 -123.15 98.16
C GLY A 46 7.61 -123.22 99.63
N VAL A 47 8.06 -124.21 100.41
CA VAL A 47 7.75 -124.29 101.86
C VAL A 47 8.84 -123.68 102.76
N MET A 48 9.96 -123.23 102.18
CA MET A 48 11.06 -122.66 102.94
C MET A 48 10.68 -121.28 103.49
N PRO A 49 11.04 -120.97 104.75
CA PRO A 49 10.95 -119.60 105.26
C PRO A 49 11.78 -118.62 104.42
N SER A 50 11.31 -117.39 104.24
CA SER A 50 12.03 -116.35 103.48
C SER A 50 13.45 -116.11 104.00
N SER A 51 13.66 -116.16 105.33
CA SER A 51 14.99 -116.03 105.95
C SER A 51 16.00 -117.06 105.43
N ASP A 52 15.52 -118.26 105.13
CA ASP A 52 16.35 -119.38 104.74
C ASP A 52 16.68 -119.29 103.25
N ILE A 53 15.71 -118.91 102.43
CA ILE A 53 15.91 -118.63 101.01
C ILE A 53 16.96 -117.51 100.83
N VAL A 54 16.87 -116.43 101.62
CA VAL A 54 17.84 -115.31 101.57
C VAL A 54 19.23 -115.71 102.06
N SER A 55 19.33 -116.70 102.95
CA SER A 55 20.60 -117.19 103.49
C SER A 55 21.43 -118.00 102.48
N LEU A 56 20.81 -118.47 101.39
CA LEU A 56 21.50 -119.22 100.33
C LEU A 56 22.61 -118.41 99.67
N SER A 57 23.63 -119.08 99.15
CA SER A 57 24.65 -118.37 98.37
C SER A 57 24.05 -117.81 97.07
N THR A 58 24.58 -116.68 96.58
CA THR A 58 24.20 -116.09 95.29
C THR A 58 24.27 -117.10 94.15
N ALA A 59 25.32 -117.93 94.13
CA ALA A 59 25.48 -118.98 93.14
C ALA A 59 24.40 -120.06 93.25
N ALA A 60 23.91 -120.36 94.46
CA ALA A 60 22.88 -121.37 94.66
C ALA A 60 21.52 -120.90 94.17
N ILE A 61 21.15 -119.64 94.46
CA ILE A 61 19.95 -119.00 93.91
C ILE A 61 20.00 -118.96 92.37
N ALA A 62 21.18 -118.66 91.80
CA ALA A 62 21.36 -118.56 90.35
C ALA A 62 21.19 -119.89 89.59
N ILE A 63 21.29 -121.07 90.23
CA ILE A 63 21.06 -122.35 89.54
C ILE A 63 19.61 -122.85 89.61
N LEU A 64 18.74 -122.19 90.37
CA LEU A 64 17.36 -122.62 90.53
C LEU A 64 16.66 -122.64 89.16
N SER A 65 16.04 -123.76 88.81
CA SER A 65 15.20 -123.80 87.62
C SER A 65 14.09 -122.75 87.70
N SER A 66 13.63 -122.28 86.55
CA SER A 66 12.50 -121.35 86.46
C SER A 66 11.27 -121.80 87.26
N ALA A 67 11.01 -123.10 87.33
CA ALA A 67 9.89 -123.67 88.09
C ALA A 67 10.13 -123.59 89.61
N GLN A 68 11.37 -123.77 90.06
CA GLN A 68 11.74 -123.60 91.48
C GLN A 68 11.66 -122.13 91.89
N LEU A 69 12.13 -121.23 91.03
CA LEU A 69 12.05 -119.80 91.28
C LEU A 69 10.59 -119.29 91.29
N GLY A 70 9.75 -119.80 90.37
CA GLY A 70 8.32 -119.47 90.32
C GLY A 70 7.49 -120.00 91.50
N ALA A 71 7.96 -121.05 92.19
CA ALA A 71 7.30 -121.60 93.38
C ALA A 71 7.52 -120.75 94.65
N LEU A 72 8.45 -119.79 94.61
CA LEU A 72 8.71 -118.88 95.72
C LEU A 72 7.56 -117.89 95.90
N THR A 73 7.25 -117.52 97.14
CA THR A 73 6.27 -116.46 97.37
C THR A 73 6.84 -115.11 96.95
N THR A 74 5.98 -114.13 96.73
CA THR A 74 6.38 -112.75 96.43
C THR A 74 7.31 -112.16 97.51
N SER A 75 7.06 -112.48 98.79
CA SER A 75 7.90 -112.06 99.91
C SER A 75 9.28 -112.70 99.89
N ASP A 76 9.38 -113.95 99.45
CA ASP A 76 10.66 -114.66 99.35
C ASP A 76 11.56 -114.03 98.29
N ILE A 77 11.01 -113.76 97.10
CA ILE A 77 11.75 -113.10 96.01
C ILE A 77 12.16 -111.68 96.41
N ALA A 78 11.28 -110.91 97.05
CA ALA A 78 11.58 -109.55 97.51
C ALA A 78 12.70 -109.51 98.56
N ALA A 79 12.77 -110.50 99.45
CA ALA A 79 13.74 -110.54 100.54
C ALA A 79 15.17 -110.89 100.08
N LEU A 80 15.35 -111.41 98.85
CA LEU A 80 16.66 -111.76 98.30
C LEU A 80 17.63 -110.57 98.33
N LYS A 81 18.92 -110.84 98.50
CA LYS A 81 19.96 -109.81 98.38
C LYS A 81 20.02 -109.33 96.93
N THR A 82 20.36 -108.06 96.73
CA THR A 82 20.61 -107.47 95.41
C THR A 82 21.53 -108.32 94.54
N SER A 83 22.61 -108.87 95.12
CA SER A 83 23.54 -109.77 94.42
C SER A 83 22.93 -111.11 94.01
N GLN A 84 21.96 -111.63 94.77
CA GLN A 84 21.24 -112.87 94.45
C GLN A 84 20.30 -112.66 93.26
N ILE A 85 19.54 -111.57 93.25
CA ILE A 85 18.68 -111.20 92.12
C ILE A 85 19.51 -110.91 90.85
N ALA A 86 20.59 -110.15 90.97
CA ALA A 86 21.48 -109.82 89.85
C ALA A 86 22.23 -111.03 89.26
N ALA A 87 22.28 -112.17 89.95
CA ALA A 87 22.91 -113.39 89.43
C ALA A 87 21.94 -114.29 88.65
N LEU A 88 20.63 -113.98 88.64
CA LEU A 88 19.64 -114.75 87.89
C LEU A 88 19.81 -114.56 86.38
N GLY A 89 19.83 -115.65 85.62
CA GLY A 89 19.78 -115.60 84.15
C GLY A 89 18.46 -115.02 83.63
N SER A 90 18.48 -114.49 82.42
CA SER A 90 17.30 -113.91 81.77
C SER A 90 16.09 -114.85 81.73
N ALA A 91 16.28 -116.15 81.45
CA ALA A 91 15.18 -117.12 81.43
C ALA A 91 14.53 -117.34 82.80
N GLN A 92 15.30 -117.20 83.89
CA GLN A 92 14.80 -117.33 85.26
C GLN A 92 13.99 -116.10 85.64
N LEU A 93 14.49 -114.90 85.31
CA LEU A 93 13.76 -113.65 85.55
C LEU A 93 12.42 -113.61 84.77
N GLN A 94 12.37 -114.11 83.53
CA GLN A 94 11.12 -114.11 82.74
C GLN A 94 10.02 -114.99 83.34
N ASN A 95 10.41 -116.04 84.07
CA ASN A 95 9.46 -116.97 84.69
C ASN A 95 8.93 -116.48 86.05
N LEU A 96 9.48 -115.39 86.59
CA LEU A 96 8.89 -114.78 87.77
C LEU A 96 7.50 -114.24 87.43
N THR A 97 6.56 -114.41 88.34
CA THR A 97 5.25 -113.76 88.23
C THR A 97 5.40 -112.25 88.26
N THR A 98 4.44 -111.53 87.70
CA THR A 98 4.39 -110.07 87.75
C THR A 98 4.44 -109.54 89.19
N SER A 99 3.77 -110.20 90.14
CA SER A 99 3.81 -109.86 91.56
C SER A 99 5.19 -110.03 92.18
N GLN A 100 5.92 -111.09 91.83
CA GLN A 100 7.29 -111.30 92.29
C GLN A 100 8.27 -110.24 91.78
N ILE A 101 8.18 -109.88 90.50
CA ILE A 101 9.00 -108.79 89.93
C ILE A 101 8.63 -107.43 90.56
N ALA A 102 7.34 -107.12 90.71
CA ALA A 102 6.87 -105.88 91.31
C ALA A 102 7.32 -105.69 92.77
N ALA A 103 7.51 -106.78 93.52
CA ALA A 103 7.94 -106.70 94.92
C ALA A 103 9.45 -106.50 95.12
N LEU A 104 10.25 -106.53 94.04
CA LEU A 104 11.69 -106.25 94.13
C LEU A 104 11.96 -104.80 94.59
N THR A 105 12.93 -104.62 95.45
CA THR A 105 13.42 -103.29 95.84
C THR A 105 14.07 -102.56 94.66
N TYR A 106 14.13 -101.23 94.75
CA TYR A 106 14.81 -100.37 93.76
C TYR A 106 16.27 -100.77 93.54
N ALA A 107 16.97 -101.18 94.61
CA ALA A 107 18.35 -101.64 94.54
C ALA A 107 18.50 -102.98 93.83
N GLN A 108 17.55 -103.91 93.99
CA GLN A 108 17.55 -105.19 93.28
C GLN A 108 17.30 -105.00 91.77
N ILE A 109 16.31 -104.18 91.40
CA ILE A 109 16.02 -103.88 89.99
C ILE A 109 17.18 -103.11 89.35
N GLY A 110 17.73 -102.09 90.01
CA GLY A 110 18.84 -101.29 89.49
C GLY A 110 20.19 -102.02 89.41
N ALA A 111 20.31 -103.22 89.98
CA ALA A 111 21.51 -104.06 89.88
C ALA A 111 21.44 -105.11 88.77
N LEU A 112 20.31 -105.21 88.07
CA LEU A 112 20.22 -106.05 86.88
C LEU A 112 21.12 -105.48 85.78
N THR A 113 21.79 -106.36 85.04
CA THR A 113 22.53 -105.97 83.83
C THR A 113 21.55 -105.61 82.72
N SER A 114 21.96 -104.77 81.77
CA SER A 114 21.10 -104.37 80.65
C SER A 114 20.59 -105.56 79.82
N THR A 115 21.36 -106.65 79.73
CA THR A 115 20.95 -107.92 79.10
C THR A 115 19.84 -108.63 79.90
N GLN A 116 19.92 -108.61 81.23
CA GLN A 116 18.87 -109.15 82.10
C GLN A 116 17.61 -108.28 82.05
N VAL A 117 17.74 -106.97 81.93
CA VAL A 117 16.59 -106.06 81.81
C VAL A 117 15.86 -106.26 80.47
N LEU A 118 16.58 -106.35 79.36
CA LEU A 118 15.99 -106.60 78.02
C LEU A 118 15.42 -108.02 77.89
N ASN A 119 16.25 -109.04 78.09
CA ASN A 119 15.89 -110.43 77.78
C ASN A 119 15.29 -111.17 78.98
N GLY A 120 15.41 -110.60 80.18
CA GLY A 120 14.97 -111.24 81.42
C GLY A 120 13.64 -110.75 81.96
N LEU A 121 13.12 -109.63 81.50
CA LEU A 121 11.78 -109.16 81.88
C LEU A 121 10.87 -109.19 80.66
N THR A 122 9.74 -109.88 80.76
CA THR A 122 8.67 -109.83 79.76
C THR A 122 7.99 -108.46 79.78
N THR A 123 7.32 -108.09 78.68
CA THR A 123 6.55 -106.85 78.56
C THR A 123 5.55 -106.67 79.70
N THR A 124 4.88 -107.75 80.12
CA THR A 124 3.90 -107.76 81.22
C THR A 124 4.57 -107.54 82.58
N GLN A 125 5.78 -108.08 82.79
CA GLN A 125 6.54 -107.86 84.03
C GLN A 125 7.06 -106.42 84.11
N VAL A 126 7.57 -105.85 83.00
CA VAL A 126 8.01 -104.46 82.94
C VAL A 126 6.86 -103.50 83.26
N ALA A 127 5.64 -103.77 82.75
CA ALA A 127 4.43 -102.97 83.01
C ALA A 127 3.96 -102.99 84.48
N GLN A 128 4.47 -103.91 85.30
CA GLN A 128 4.08 -104.09 86.71
C GLN A 128 5.15 -103.58 87.69
N LEU A 129 6.27 -103.06 87.16
CA LEU A 129 7.24 -102.35 87.99
C LEU A 129 6.63 -101.05 88.51
N SER A 130 6.91 -100.74 89.77
CA SER A 130 6.61 -99.43 90.35
C SER A 130 7.48 -98.33 89.73
N THR A 131 6.97 -97.10 89.76
CA THR A 131 7.65 -95.90 89.28
C THR A 131 9.07 -95.75 89.85
N GLY A 132 9.26 -96.08 91.13
CA GLY A 132 10.57 -96.06 91.79
C GLY A 132 11.53 -97.13 91.30
N GLN A 133 11.04 -98.33 90.95
CA GLN A 133 11.86 -99.41 90.37
C GLN A 133 12.32 -99.04 88.96
N ILE A 134 11.43 -98.48 88.14
CA ILE A 134 11.77 -98.00 86.80
C ILE A 134 12.81 -96.86 86.88
N GLY A 135 12.64 -95.91 87.81
CA GLY A 135 13.61 -94.84 88.03
C GLY A 135 14.98 -95.28 88.57
N ALA A 136 15.10 -96.50 89.09
CA ALA A 136 16.34 -97.08 89.60
C ALA A 136 17.23 -97.73 88.53
N LEU A 137 16.67 -98.03 87.34
CA LEU A 137 17.43 -98.54 86.20
C LEU A 137 18.50 -97.52 85.74
N THR A 138 19.62 -97.98 85.19
CA THR A 138 20.58 -97.05 84.58
C THR A 138 20.09 -96.57 83.21
N ALA A 139 20.70 -95.52 82.67
CA ALA A 139 20.39 -95.05 81.31
C ALA A 139 20.65 -96.14 80.25
N THR A 140 21.70 -96.95 80.45
CA THR A 140 22.02 -98.10 79.58
C THR A 140 20.94 -99.17 79.66
N ASP A 141 20.44 -99.47 80.86
CA ASP A 141 19.39 -100.49 81.05
C ASP A 141 18.08 -100.07 80.39
N VAL A 142 17.68 -98.82 80.57
CA VAL A 142 16.49 -98.25 79.92
C VAL A 142 16.64 -98.24 78.40
N SER A 143 17.82 -97.91 77.87
CA SER A 143 18.08 -97.95 76.42
C SER A 143 18.11 -99.37 75.84
N ALA A 144 18.39 -100.38 76.66
CA ALA A 144 18.39 -101.77 76.22
C ALA A 144 16.98 -102.36 76.07
N LEU A 145 15.96 -101.81 76.75
CA LEU A 145 14.57 -102.29 76.66
C LEU A 145 14.05 -102.25 75.21
N SER A 146 13.32 -103.27 74.78
CA SER A 146 12.63 -103.24 73.49
C SER A 146 11.56 -102.13 73.47
N SER A 147 11.20 -101.65 72.27
CA SER A 147 10.11 -100.68 72.10
C SER A 147 8.81 -101.16 72.76
N ALA A 148 8.49 -102.45 72.68
CA ALA A 148 7.30 -103.02 73.31
C ALA A 148 7.33 -102.92 74.86
N GLN A 149 8.49 -103.16 75.48
CA GLN A 149 8.66 -103.00 76.93
C GLN A 149 8.56 -101.53 77.37
N ILE A 150 9.13 -100.61 76.59
CA ILE A 150 9.04 -99.17 76.84
C ILE A 150 7.59 -98.68 76.73
N THR A 151 6.84 -99.10 75.70
CA THR A 151 5.43 -98.70 75.53
C THR A 151 4.51 -99.30 76.61
N ALA A 152 4.90 -100.41 77.24
CA ALA A 152 4.12 -101.03 78.31
C ALA A 152 4.20 -100.29 79.66
N LEU A 153 5.14 -99.36 79.81
CA LEU A 153 5.27 -98.52 81.01
C LEU A 153 4.08 -97.58 81.18
N THR A 154 3.69 -97.30 82.41
CA THR A 154 2.64 -96.30 82.64
C THR A 154 3.18 -94.89 82.39
N THR A 155 2.28 -93.92 82.25
CA THR A 155 2.65 -92.50 82.11
C THR A 155 3.43 -91.99 83.33
N ALA A 156 3.10 -92.48 84.52
CA ALA A 156 3.81 -92.16 85.76
C ALA A 156 5.26 -92.71 85.75
N ASP A 157 5.46 -93.90 85.18
CA ASP A 157 6.80 -94.50 85.05
C ASP A 157 7.68 -93.70 84.09
N ILE A 158 7.13 -93.36 82.92
CA ILE A 158 7.81 -92.52 81.93
C ILE A 158 8.18 -91.13 82.51
N ALA A 159 7.27 -90.51 83.27
CA ALA A 159 7.52 -89.23 83.94
C ALA A 159 8.54 -89.30 85.12
N ALA A 160 8.71 -90.49 85.70
CA ALA A 160 9.64 -90.75 86.79
C ALA A 160 11.08 -90.97 86.31
N LEU A 161 11.30 -91.31 85.03
CA LEU A 161 12.63 -91.45 84.45
C LEU A 161 13.45 -90.16 84.55
N LYS A 162 14.75 -90.28 84.77
CA LYS A 162 15.69 -89.15 84.76
C LYS A 162 15.90 -88.67 83.32
N THR A 163 16.29 -87.41 83.15
CA THR A 163 16.61 -86.83 81.84
C THR A 163 17.68 -87.63 81.10
N THR A 164 18.70 -88.15 81.81
CA THR A 164 19.74 -89.01 81.22
C THR A 164 19.22 -90.36 80.74
N GLN A 165 18.20 -90.93 81.39
CA GLN A 165 17.57 -92.19 80.96
C GLN A 165 16.69 -91.97 79.72
N ILE A 166 15.89 -90.90 79.71
CA ILE A 166 15.08 -90.52 78.55
C ILE A 166 15.97 -90.18 77.34
N ALA A 167 17.05 -89.42 77.54
CA ALA A 167 17.98 -89.06 76.47
C ALA A 167 18.73 -90.28 75.90
N ALA A 168 18.91 -91.35 76.68
CA ALA A 168 19.58 -92.58 76.22
C ALA A 168 18.69 -93.51 75.36
N LEU A 169 17.37 -93.29 75.33
CA LEU A 169 16.46 -94.08 74.48
C LEU A 169 16.81 -93.89 72.99
N SER A 170 16.80 -94.95 72.21
CA SER A 170 16.91 -94.84 70.75
C SER A 170 15.70 -94.12 70.16
N SER A 171 15.86 -93.54 68.97
CA SER A 171 14.76 -92.94 68.21
C SER A 171 13.59 -93.89 67.99
N ALA A 172 13.83 -95.21 67.87
CA ALA A 172 12.78 -96.23 67.71
C ALA A 172 12.01 -96.52 69.01
N GLN A 173 12.64 -96.35 70.18
CA GLN A 173 11.95 -96.46 71.47
C GLN A 173 11.13 -95.20 71.75
N ILE A 174 11.69 -94.02 71.46
CA ILE A 174 11.00 -92.74 71.59
C ILE A 174 9.77 -92.67 70.68
N SER A 175 9.88 -93.08 69.40
CA SER A 175 8.75 -93.07 68.46
C SER A 175 7.67 -94.11 68.81
N ALA A 176 8.02 -95.19 69.51
CA ALA A 176 7.07 -96.22 69.96
C ALA A 176 6.23 -95.81 71.20
N LEU A 177 6.60 -94.74 71.90
CA LEU A 177 5.80 -94.22 73.01
C LEU A 177 4.42 -93.77 72.52
N THR A 178 3.37 -93.99 73.30
CA THR A 178 2.05 -93.43 72.99
C THR A 178 2.06 -91.90 73.15
N THR A 179 1.09 -91.22 72.52
CA THR A 179 0.93 -89.76 72.66
C THR A 179 0.70 -89.34 74.11
N VAL A 180 0.02 -90.17 74.91
CA VAL A 180 -0.21 -89.93 76.34
C VAL A 180 1.08 -90.06 77.14
N GLN A 181 1.95 -91.02 76.80
CA GLN A 181 3.27 -91.17 77.44
C GLN A 181 4.21 -90.01 77.09
N ILE A 182 4.23 -89.56 75.83
CA ILE A 182 4.99 -88.38 75.44
C ILE A 182 4.50 -87.12 76.16
N GLY A 183 3.17 -86.93 76.26
CA GLY A 183 2.58 -85.81 77.00
C GLY A 183 2.78 -85.86 78.52
N ALA A 184 3.16 -87.02 79.07
CA ALA A 184 3.48 -87.17 80.50
C ALA A 184 4.94 -86.84 80.84
N LEU A 185 5.82 -86.71 79.85
CA LEU A 185 7.20 -86.30 80.08
C LEU A 185 7.25 -84.88 80.65
N LYS A 186 8.12 -84.67 81.63
CA LYS A 186 8.45 -83.34 82.15
C LYS A 186 9.21 -82.56 81.09
N THR A 187 9.03 -81.24 81.10
CA THR A 187 9.72 -80.31 80.19
C THR A 187 11.24 -80.51 80.14
N ALA A 188 11.89 -80.75 81.28
CA ALA A 188 13.33 -81.01 81.31
C ALA A 188 13.73 -82.33 80.61
N GLN A 189 12.86 -83.34 80.62
CA GLN A 189 13.07 -84.61 79.90
C GLN A 189 12.91 -84.39 78.39
N ILE A 190 11.86 -83.68 77.96
CA ILE A 190 11.66 -83.32 76.54
C ILE A 190 12.85 -82.50 76.02
N ALA A 191 13.29 -81.49 76.75
CA ALA A 191 14.44 -80.65 76.36
C ALA A 191 15.76 -81.43 76.28
N SER A 192 15.88 -82.56 77.01
CA SER A 192 17.08 -83.41 77.01
C SER A 192 17.19 -84.35 75.81
N LEU A 193 16.11 -84.54 75.04
CA LEU A 193 16.12 -85.37 73.84
C LEU A 193 17.09 -84.81 72.79
N SER A 194 17.78 -85.67 72.06
CA SER A 194 18.58 -85.27 70.90
C SER A 194 17.69 -84.81 69.74
N THR A 195 18.28 -84.12 68.77
CA THR A 195 17.60 -83.70 67.55
C THR A 195 17.03 -84.89 66.76
N THR A 196 17.73 -86.02 66.76
CA THR A 196 17.30 -87.26 66.06
C THR A 196 16.15 -87.96 66.79
N GLN A 197 16.07 -87.86 68.12
CA GLN A 197 14.94 -88.38 68.87
C GLN A 197 13.69 -87.52 68.67
N ILE A 198 13.85 -86.19 68.70
CA ILE A 198 12.74 -85.25 68.42
C ILE A 198 12.21 -85.44 67.00
N GLY A 199 13.09 -85.53 66.00
CA GLY A 199 12.69 -85.76 64.60
C GLY A 199 12.13 -87.16 64.31
N ALA A 200 12.26 -88.11 65.24
CA ALA A 200 11.68 -89.44 65.12
C ALA A 200 10.27 -89.55 65.73
N LEU A 201 9.83 -88.54 66.49
CA LEU A 201 8.47 -88.49 67.00
C LEU A 201 7.47 -88.40 65.83
N SER A 202 6.39 -89.15 65.92
CA SER A 202 5.24 -88.98 65.04
C SER A 202 4.59 -87.62 65.26
N THR A 203 3.92 -87.13 64.22
CA THR A 203 3.16 -85.89 64.23
C THR A 203 2.15 -85.80 65.37
N ALA A 204 1.51 -86.92 65.73
CA ALA A 204 0.57 -86.98 66.85
C ALA A 204 1.25 -86.84 68.22
N GLN A 205 2.48 -87.38 68.36
CA GLN A 205 3.27 -87.23 69.58
C GLN A 205 3.78 -85.79 69.74
N ILE A 206 4.22 -85.15 68.65
CA ILE A 206 4.59 -83.72 68.66
C ILE A 206 3.39 -82.84 69.06
N GLY A 207 2.20 -83.11 68.52
CA GLY A 207 0.97 -82.40 68.90
C GLY A 207 0.51 -82.62 70.35
N ALA A 208 1.03 -83.63 71.04
CA ALA A 208 0.74 -83.93 72.44
C ALA A 208 1.59 -83.13 73.45
N LEU A 209 2.70 -82.52 73.00
CA LEU A 209 3.59 -81.72 73.85
C LEU A 209 2.86 -80.47 74.40
N SER A 210 3.20 -80.05 75.62
CA SER A 210 2.66 -78.79 76.15
C SER A 210 3.33 -77.57 75.51
N THR A 211 2.75 -76.39 75.68
CA THR A 211 3.36 -75.13 75.22
C THR A 211 4.71 -74.86 75.90
N THR A 212 4.84 -75.23 77.19
CA THR A 212 6.09 -75.12 77.94
C THR A 212 7.17 -76.07 77.39
N ASP A 213 6.77 -77.26 76.95
CA ASP A 213 7.69 -78.23 76.34
C ASP A 213 8.23 -77.72 75.01
N ILE A 214 7.35 -77.20 74.15
CA ILE A 214 7.73 -76.60 72.87
C ILE A 214 8.67 -75.40 73.08
N ALA A 215 8.38 -74.52 74.04
CA ALA A 215 9.24 -73.37 74.35
C ALA A 215 10.63 -73.78 74.89
N ALA A 216 10.73 -74.92 75.58
CA ALA A 216 11.98 -75.41 76.16
C ALA A 216 12.90 -76.14 75.16
N LEU A 217 12.40 -76.48 73.97
CA LEU A 217 13.22 -77.11 72.92
C LEU A 217 14.29 -76.14 72.39
N LYS A 218 15.47 -76.65 72.09
CA LYS A 218 16.53 -75.90 71.41
C LYS A 218 16.14 -75.63 69.96
N THR A 219 16.71 -74.58 69.38
CA THR A 219 16.52 -74.23 67.96
C THR A 219 16.84 -75.38 67.02
N THR A 220 17.87 -76.19 67.31
CA THR A 220 18.23 -77.37 66.50
C THR A 220 17.21 -78.51 66.60
N GLN A 221 16.50 -78.64 67.72
CA GLN A 221 15.43 -79.63 67.89
C GLN A 221 14.17 -79.19 67.14
N ILE A 222 13.81 -77.92 67.24
CA ILE A 222 12.69 -77.33 66.49
C ILE A 222 12.95 -77.42 64.97
N ALA A 223 14.16 -77.12 64.53
CA ALA A 223 14.53 -77.23 63.11
C ALA A 223 14.49 -78.68 62.58
N ALA A 224 14.65 -79.69 63.44
CA ALA A 224 14.62 -81.10 63.06
C ALA A 224 13.20 -81.65 62.83
N LEU A 225 12.15 -80.92 63.21
CA LEU A 225 10.76 -81.31 62.95
C LEU A 225 10.47 -81.38 61.45
N SER A 226 9.61 -82.29 60.99
CA SER A 226 9.16 -82.23 59.60
C SER A 226 8.17 -81.07 59.40
N SER A 227 7.89 -80.70 58.15
CA SER A 227 6.84 -79.72 57.84
C SER A 227 5.46 -80.17 58.30
N ALA A 228 5.18 -81.48 58.29
CA ALA A 228 3.93 -82.05 58.81
C ALA A 228 3.82 -81.90 60.33
N ASP A 229 4.95 -82.06 61.05
CA ASP A 229 4.99 -81.89 62.51
C ASP A 229 4.74 -80.44 62.91
N VAL A 230 5.38 -79.50 62.19
CA VAL A 230 5.18 -78.07 62.40
C VAL A 230 3.74 -77.66 62.08
N ALA A 231 3.15 -78.19 60.99
CA ALA A 231 1.75 -77.94 60.63
C ALA A 231 0.76 -78.48 61.68
N ALA A 232 1.07 -79.60 62.32
CA ALA A 232 0.20 -80.22 63.33
C ALA A 232 0.26 -79.58 64.72
N LEU A 233 1.20 -78.67 64.98
CA LEU A 233 1.23 -77.89 66.22
C LEU A 233 -0.07 -77.10 66.38
N LYS A 234 -0.61 -77.05 67.59
CA LYS A 234 -1.72 -76.15 67.94
C LYS A 234 -1.24 -74.70 67.85
N THR A 235 -2.16 -73.77 67.58
CA THR A 235 -1.86 -72.33 67.57
C THR A 235 -1.21 -71.86 68.87
N THR A 236 -1.63 -72.39 70.02
CA THR A 236 -1.02 -72.09 71.32
C THR A 236 0.41 -72.61 71.46
N GLN A 237 0.75 -73.71 70.79
CA GLN A 237 2.12 -74.25 70.77
C GLN A 237 3.02 -73.42 69.86
N VAL A 238 2.50 -73.00 68.69
CA VAL A 238 3.23 -72.10 67.79
C VAL A 238 3.48 -70.73 68.44
N ALA A 239 2.49 -70.17 69.14
CA ALA A 239 2.64 -68.92 69.89
C ALA A 239 3.62 -69.00 71.08
N ALA A 240 3.92 -70.21 71.56
CA ALA A 240 4.89 -70.44 72.63
C ALA A 240 6.34 -70.54 72.14
N LEU A 241 6.55 -70.65 70.83
CA LEU A 241 7.89 -70.60 70.26
C LEU A 241 8.52 -69.23 70.53
N THR A 242 9.81 -69.23 70.82
CA THR A 242 10.62 -68.02 70.89
C THR A 242 11.02 -67.58 69.48
N ALA A 243 11.29 -66.28 69.33
CA ALA A 243 11.74 -65.69 68.06
C ALA A 243 12.96 -66.42 67.45
N SER A 244 13.89 -66.88 68.28
CA SER A 244 15.05 -67.68 67.85
C SER A 244 14.66 -69.07 67.32
N GLN A 245 13.66 -69.71 67.94
CA GLN A 245 13.14 -71.00 67.46
C GLN A 245 12.39 -70.82 66.14
N VAL A 246 11.52 -69.81 66.03
CA VAL A 246 10.82 -69.49 64.77
C VAL A 246 11.81 -69.16 63.65
N GLY A 247 12.84 -68.35 63.90
CA GLY A 247 13.88 -68.01 62.93
C GLY A 247 14.81 -69.18 62.55
N SER A 248 14.79 -70.28 63.32
CA SER A 248 15.56 -71.50 63.02
C SER A 248 14.83 -72.47 62.09
N LEU A 249 13.50 -72.33 61.94
CA LEU A 249 12.72 -73.13 60.99
C LEU A 249 13.15 -72.87 59.55
N SER A 250 13.05 -73.88 58.70
CA SER A 250 13.22 -73.74 57.26
C SER A 250 12.04 -72.99 56.63
N ALA A 251 12.25 -72.48 55.43
CA ALA A 251 11.21 -71.88 54.60
C ALA A 251 10.00 -72.83 54.41
N THR A 252 10.25 -74.12 54.16
CA THR A 252 9.20 -75.13 53.98
C THR A 252 8.39 -75.38 55.24
N GLN A 253 9.04 -75.40 56.41
CA GLN A 253 8.35 -75.56 57.70
C GLN A 253 7.47 -74.34 58.02
N ILE A 254 7.96 -73.13 57.77
CA ILE A 254 7.16 -71.90 57.93
C ILE A 254 5.98 -71.88 56.95
N GLY A 255 6.21 -72.24 55.69
CA GLY A 255 5.15 -72.33 54.68
C GLY A 255 4.07 -73.36 54.99
N ALA A 256 4.38 -74.39 55.80
CA ALA A 256 3.42 -75.43 56.19
C ALA A 256 2.47 -75.02 57.33
N LEU A 257 2.73 -73.90 58.03
CA LEU A 257 1.84 -73.40 59.08
C LEU A 257 0.46 -73.03 58.51
N SER A 258 -0.62 -73.35 59.22
CA SER A 258 -1.94 -72.81 58.90
C SER A 258 -2.00 -71.29 59.11
N THR A 259 -3.00 -70.64 58.51
CA THR A 259 -3.26 -69.20 58.68
C THR A 259 -3.45 -68.81 60.15
N GLY A 260 -4.15 -69.65 60.94
CA GLY A 260 -4.33 -69.44 62.38
C GLY A 260 -3.04 -69.56 63.18
N GLN A 261 -2.12 -70.44 62.78
CA GLN A 261 -0.80 -70.55 63.41
C GLN A 261 0.08 -69.35 63.07
N VAL A 262 0.10 -68.90 61.80
CA VAL A 262 0.84 -67.70 61.39
C VAL A 262 0.33 -66.45 62.11
N GLY A 263 -1.00 -66.29 62.21
CA GLY A 263 -1.60 -65.18 62.95
C GLY A 263 -1.30 -65.19 64.46
N SER A 264 -0.97 -66.36 65.04
CA SER A 264 -0.63 -66.50 66.46
C SER A 264 0.83 -66.18 66.82
N LEU A 265 1.70 -65.99 65.83
CA LEU A 265 3.10 -65.62 66.05
C LEU A 265 3.19 -64.24 66.73
N SER A 266 4.16 -64.02 67.60
CA SER A 266 4.37 -62.67 68.16
C SER A 266 4.99 -61.73 67.13
N ILE A 267 4.95 -60.43 67.42
CA ILE A 267 5.65 -59.39 66.65
C ILE A 267 7.16 -59.70 66.55
N ALA A 268 7.76 -60.20 67.63
CA ALA A 268 9.18 -60.55 67.67
C ALA A 268 9.48 -61.77 66.78
N ASP A 269 8.55 -62.73 66.72
CA ASP A 269 8.69 -63.92 65.87
C ASP A 269 8.64 -63.54 64.40
N ILE A 270 7.68 -62.69 64.01
CA ILE A 270 7.58 -62.17 62.65
C ILE A 270 8.84 -61.40 62.27
N ALA A 271 9.38 -60.55 63.15
CA ALA A 271 10.62 -59.82 62.89
C ALA A 271 11.87 -60.74 62.79
N ALA A 272 11.86 -61.89 63.48
CA ALA A 272 12.97 -62.84 63.45
C ALA A 272 12.96 -63.78 62.23
N LEU A 273 11.86 -63.85 61.47
CA LEU A 273 11.81 -64.61 60.23
C LEU A 273 12.81 -64.08 59.20
N LYS A 274 13.51 -64.97 58.52
CA LYS A 274 14.37 -64.61 57.39
C LYS A 274 13.53 -64.25 56.17
N PRO A 275 14.05 -63.42 55.25
CA PRO A 275 13.35 -63.08 54.00
C PRO A 275 12.86 -64.29 53.20
N THR A 276 13.64 -65.37 53.17
CA THR A 276 13.25 -66.63 52.51
C THR A 276 12.11 -67.38 53.20
N GLN A 277 11.95 -67.21 54.51
CA GLN A 277 10.83 -67.78 55.27
C GLN A 277 9.54 -66.97 55.04
N ILE A 278 9.65 -65.63 55.02
CA ILE A 278 8.53 -64.75 54.67
C ILE A 278 8.04 -65.02 53.23
N ALA A 279 8.96 -65.17 52.28
CA ALA A 279 8.63 -65.49 50.88
C ALA A 279 7.96 -66.87 50.71
N ALA A 280 8.14 -67.80 51.67
CA ALA A 280 7.54 -69.13 51.63
C ALA A 280 6.09 -69.17 52.12
N LEU A 281 5.62 -68.12 52.79
CA LEU A 281 4.22 -68.02 53.21
C LEU A 281 3.30 -67.85 52.00
N SER A 282 2.19 -68.57 51.95
CA SER A 282 1.12 -68.34 50.99
C SER A 282 0.48 -66.96 51.17
N THR A 283 -0.26 -66.52 50.15
CA THR A 283 -1.04 -65.28 50.20
C THR A 283 -2.06 -65.28 51.34
N ALA A 284 -2.70 -66.43 51.61
CA ALA A 284 -3.65 -66.58 52.71
C ALA A 284 -2.97 -66.46 54.09
N GLN A 285 -1.75 -66.97 54.25
CA GLN A 285 -0.98 -66.83 55.49
C GLN A 285 -0.52 -65.38 55.70
N ILE A 286 -0.09 -64.69 54.64
CA ILE A 286 0.27 -63.27 54.70
C ILE A 286 -0.94 -62.41 55.04
N GLY A 287 -2.10 -62.65 54.40
CA GLY A 287 -3.35 -61.93 54.71
C GLY A 287 -3.94 -62.25 56.08
N ALA A 288 -3.47 -63.31 56.76
CA ALA A 288 -3.85 -63.64 58.13
C ALA A 288 -2.99 -62.97 59.19
N LEU A 289 -1.91 -62.27 58.80
CA LEU A 289 -1.15 -61.43 59.72
C LEU A 289 -2.02 -60.26 60.20
N THR A 290 -1.92 -59.97 61.48
CA THR A 290 -2.45 -58.73 62.06
C THR A 290 -1.67 -57.53 61.54
N THR A 291 -2.32 -56.37 61.49
CA THR A 291 -1.71 -55.11 61.07
C THR A 291 -0.45 -54.74 61.86
N ALA A 292 -0.41 -55.08 63.16
CA ALA A 292 0.79 -54.86 63.99
C ALA A 292 1.96 -55.80 63.60
N GLN A 293 1.67 -57.05 63.24
CA GLN A 293 2.69 -57.98 62.71
C GLN A 293 3.22 -57.52 61.35
N VAL A 294 2.35 -57.04 60.45
CA VAL A 294 2.79 -56.50 59.16
C VAL A 294 3.68 -55.27 59.35
N GLY A 295 3.28 -54.33 60.21
CA GLY A 295 4.09 -53.16 60.56
C GLY A 295 5.44 -53.49 61.20
N ALA A 296 5.59 -54.68 61.79
CA ALA A 296 6.83 -55.15 62.39
C ALA A 296 7.83 -55.80 61.41
N LEU A 297 7.40 -56.13 60.19
CA LEU A 297 8.31 -56.68 59.18
C LEU A 297 9.50 -55.73 58.94
N THR A 298 10.70 -56.26 58.85
CA THR A 298 11.87 -55.50 58.42
C THR A 298 11.76 -55.11 56.94
N THR A 299 12.49 -54.08 56.52
CA THR A 299 12.53 -53.62 55.12
C THR A 299 12.92 -54.74 54.16
N THR A 300 13.87 -55.60 54.54
CA THR A 300 14.32 -56.75 53.74
C THR A 300 13.24 -57.82 53.61
N GLN A 301 12.46 -58.08 54.67
CA GLN A 301 11.34 -59.02 54.63
C GLN A 301 10.21 -58.51 53.71
N VAL A 302 9.87 -57.22 53.80
CA VAL A 302 8.87 -56.60 52.91
C VAL A 302 9.32 -56.67 51.45
N GLY A 303 10.60 -56.37 51.16
CA GLY A 303 11.17 -56.48 49.81
C GLY A 303 11.29 -57.92 49.27
N SER A 304 11.18 -58.95 50.12
CA SER A 304 11.17 -60.37 49.71
C SER A 304 9.79 -60.94 49.43
N LEU A 305 8.72 -60.25 49.81
CA LEU A 305 7.35 -60.68 49.48
C LEU A 305 7.17 -60.73 47.96
N SER A 306 6.45 -61.72 47.47
CA SER A 306 5.99 -61.75 46.09
C SER A 306 4.89 -60.70 45.86
N SER A 307 4.68 -60.30 44.60
CA SER A 307 3.59 -59.40 44.21
C SER A 307 2.21 -59.91 44.66
N ALA A 308 1.98 -61.23 44.62
CA ALA A 308 0.73 -61.84 45.06
C ALA A 308 0.54 -61.74 46.59
N GLN A 309 1.63 -61.89 47.36
CA GLN A 309 1.59 -61.74 48.82
C GLN A 309 1.37 -60.28 49.22
N ILE A 310 1.98 -59.33 48.51
CA ILE A 310 1.72 -57.90 48.72
C ILE A 310 0.25 -57.57 48.41
N GLY A 311 -0.29 -58.09 47.31
CA GLY A 311 -1.70 -57.91 46.95
C GLY A 311 -2.68 -58.50 47.98
N ALA A 312 -2.25 -59.48 48.78
CA ALA A 312 -3.07 -60.10 49.82
C ALA A 312 -3.16 -59.29 51.13
N LEU A 313 -2.32 -58.26 51.32
CA LEU A 313 -2.37 -57.39 52.50
C LEU A 313 -3.63 -56.52 52.48
N SER A 314 -4.22 -56.24 53.64
CA SER A 314 -5.34 -55.29 53.71
C SER A 314 -4.86 -53.84 53.52
N THR A 315 -5.79 -52.92 53.28
CA THR A 315 -5.49 -51.48 53.23
C THR A 315 -4.92 -50.97 54.56
N GLY A 316 -5.40 -51.49 55.70
CA GLY A 316 -4.87 -51.19 57.02
C GLY A 316 -3.43 -51.66 57.20
N ASP A 317 -3.08 -52.82 56.64
CA ASP A 317 -1.73 -53.36 56.69
C ASP A 317 -0.75 -52.52 55.87
N ILE A 318 -1.16 -52.09 54.67
CA ILE A 318 -0.37 -51.19 53.83
C ILE A 318 -0.15 -49.83 54.53
N ALA A 319 -1.19 -49.27 55.16
CA ALA A 319 -1.08 -48.01 55.92
C ALA A 319 -0.15 -48.15 57.15
N ALA A 320 -0.06 -49.34 57.76
CA ALA A 320 0.78 -49.59 58.93
C ALA A 320 2.27 -49.80 58.61
N LEU A 321 2.64 -50.04 57.35
CA LEU A 321 4.04 -50.11 56.94
C LEU A 321 4.72 -48.75 57.13
N LYS A 322 5.97 -48.74 57.60
CA LYS A 322 6.78 -47.52 57.67
C LYS A 322 7.19 -47.06 56.26
N THR A 323 7.53 -45.79 56.13
CA THR A 323 8.03 -45.21 54.87
C THR A 323 9.23 -45.97 54.29
N THR A 324 10.15 -46.45 55.14
CA THR A 324 11.29 -47.26 54.71
C THR A 324 10.90 -48.65 54.20
N GLN A 325 9.81 -49.24 54.70
CA GLN A 325 9.28 -50.52 54.22
C GLN A 325 8.58 -50.35 52.87
N ILE A 326 7.78 -49.29 52.71
CA ILE A 326 7.16 -48.94 51.43
C ILE A 326 8.22 -48.62 50.37
N ALA A 327 9.24 -47.83 50.71
CA ALA A 327 10.35 -47.53 49.80
C ALA A 327 11.15 -48.77 49.38
N ALA A 328 11.19 -49.82 50.22
CA ALA A 328 11.88 -51.08 49.92
C ALA A 328 11.13 -52.00 48.95
N LEU A 329 9.85 -51.72 48.63
CA LEU A 329 9.09 -52.50 47.66
C LEU A 329 9.68 -52.36 46.25
N LYS A 330 9.77 -53.46 45.50
CA LYS A 330 10.14 -53.45 44.09
C LYS A 330 9.01 -52.84 43.26
N THR A 331 9.36 -52.35 42.07
CA THR A 331 8.38 -51.80 41.11
C THR A 331 7.26 -52.77 40.78
N THR A 332 7.56 -54.07 40.64
CA THR A 332 6.57 -55.14 40.40
C THR A 332 5.66 -55.43 41.60
N GLN A 333 6.07 -55.07 42.81
CA GLN A 333 5.24 -55.17 44.01
C GLN A 333 4.33 -53.95 44.12
N ILE A 334 4.87 -52.75 43.84
CA ILE A 334 4.09 -51.51 43.79
C ILE A 334 3.00 -51.58 42.72
N SER A 335 3.31 -52.05 41.51
CA SER A 335 2.31 -52.19 40.43
C SER A 335 1.26 -53.27 40.71
N ALA A 336 1.53 -54.20 41.64
CA ALA A 336 0.60 -55.24 42.05
C ALA A 336 -0.36 -54.80 43.17
N LEU A 337 -0.13 -53.65 43.81
CA LEU A 337 -1.08 -53.08 44.77
C LEU A 337 -2.38 -52.71 44.05
N SER A 338 -3.52 -53.05 44.66
CA SER A 338 -4.81 -52.53 44.22
C SER A 338 -4.89 -51.02 44.38
N THR A 339 -5.83 -50.39 43.66
CA THR A 339 -6.11 -48.96 43.79
C THR A 339 -6.52 -48.58 45.22
N ALA A 340 -7.26 -49.44 45.92
CA ALA A 340 -7.63 -49.25 47.31
C ALA A 340 -6.42 -49.28 48.26
N GLN A 341 -5.44 -50.15 48.01
CA GLN A 341 -4.20 -50.20 48.78
C GLN A 341 -3.32 -48.98 48.52
N ILE A 342 -3.24 -48.49 47.28
CA ILE A 342 -2.53 -47.25 46.96
C ILE A 342 -3.19 -46.05 47.63
N GLY A 343 -4.53 -45.93 47.56
CA GLY A 343 -5.28 -44.87 48.24
C GLY A 343 -5.26 -44.94 49.76
N ALA A 344 -4.82 -46.06 50.34
CA ALA A 344 -4.64 -46.22 51.78
C ALA A 344 -3.23 -45.83 52.27
N LEU A 345 -2.28 -45.58 51.36
CA LEU A 345 -0.98 -45.05 51.73
C LEU A 345 -1.16 -43.66 52.35
N THR A 346 -0.46 -43.41 53.44
CA THR A 346 -0.30 -42.07 53.98
C THR A 346 0.54 -41.21 53.02
N THR A 347 0.32 -39.90 53.05
CA THR A 347 1.08 -38.93 52.24
C THR A 347 2.60 -39.02 52.44
N ALA A 348 3.05 -39.34 53.66
CA ALA A 348 4.47 -39.57 53.93
C ALA A 348 5.02 -40.86 53.26
N GLN A 349 4.21 -41.92 53.18
CA GLN A 349 4.58 -43.14 52.46
C GLN A 349 4.64 -42.90 50.95
N VAL A 350 3.67 -42.17 50.37
CA VAL A 350 3.70 -41.81 48.94
C VAL A 350 4.95 -40.96 48.63
N GLY A 351 5.26 -39.95 49.44
CA GLY A 351 6.47 -39.12 49.28
C GLY A 351 7.80 -39.87 49.50
N SER A 352 7.77 -41.08 50.08
CA SER A 352 8.94 -41.94 50.27
C SER A 352 9.24 -42.86 49.08
N LEU A 353 8.28 -43.05 48.16
CA LEU A 353 8.48 -43.83 46.95
C LEU A 353 9.57 -43.20 46.06
N SER A 354 10.38 -44.04 45.42
CA SER A 354 11.31 -43.58 44.39
C SER A 354 10.57 -43.15 43.13
N ALA A 355 11.23 -42.36 42.30
CA ALA A 355 10.73 -41.96 40.97
C ALA A 355 10.35 -43.19 40.11
N THR A 356 11.16 -44.25 40.13
CA THR A 356 10.89 -45.49 39.38
C THR A 356 9.68 -46.26 39.93
N GLN A 357 9.42 -46.22 41.24
CA GLN A 357 8.22 -46.84 41.82
C GLN A 357 6.95 -46.06 41.44
N ILE A 358 7.02 -44.72 41.45
CA ILE A 358 5.91 -43.86 41.01
C ILE A 358 5.57 -44.10 39.53
N GLY A 359 6.58 -44.10 38.65
CA GLY A 359 6.39 -44.40 37.22
C GLY A 359 6.07 -45.87 36.90
N ALA A 360 5.97 -46.75 37.90
CA ALA A 360 5.50 -48.13 37.75
C ALA A 360 4.02 -48.30 38.15
N LEU A 361 3.38 -47.25 38.67
CA LEU A 361 1.96 -47.26 38.99
C LEU A 361 1.14 -47.31 37.70
N SER A 362 0.07 -48.10 37.70
CA SER A 362 -0.96 -48.03 36.66
C SER A 362 -1.74 -46.71 36.75
N THR A 363 -2.40 -46.33 35.65
CA THR A 363 -3.25 -45.13 35.59
C THR A 363 -4.35 -45.12 36.66
N GLY A 364 -4.95 -46.27 36.94
CA GLY A 364 -5.95 -46.41 38.00
C GLY A 364 -5.37 -46.22 39.41
N GLN A 365 -4.13 -46.65 39.64
CA GLN A 365 -3.44 -46.44 40.91
C GLN A 365 -3.05 -44.97 41.10
N VAL A 366 -2.55 -44.30 40.05
CA VAL A 366 -2.28 -42.85 40.10
C VAL A 366 -3.56 -42.06 40.36
N GLY A 367 -4.67 -42.44 39.72
CA GLY A 367 -5.98 -41.83 39.98
C GLY A 367 -6.48 -42.01 41.42
N ALA A 368 -6.02 -43.04 42.14
CA ALA A 368 -6.40 -43.31 43.53
C ALA A 368 -5.62 -42.46 44.57
N LEU A 369 -4.55 -41.77 44.17
CA LEU A 369 -3.80 -40.87 45.05
C LEU A 369 -4.66 -39.67 45.46
N SER A 370 -4.59 -39.22 46.70
CA SER A 370 -5.27 -37.99 47.10
C SER A 370 -4.55 -36.75 46.56
N THR A 371 -5.22 -35.58 46.59
CA THR A 371 -4.58 -34.31 46.22
C THR A 371 -3.39 -33.99 47.13
N ALA A 372 -3.45 -34.33 48.43
CA ALA A 372 -2.34 -34.18 49.36
C ALA A 372 -1.14 -35.06 48.96
N ASP A 373 -1.39 -36.27 48.47
CA ASP A 373 -0.34 -37.18 47.99
C ASP A 373 0.34 -36.61 46.75
N ILE A 374 -0.44 -36.06 45.81
CA ILE A 374 0.08 -35.40 44.62
C ILE A 374 0.94 -34.18 44.98
N THR A 375 0.49 -33.33 45.91
CA THR A 375 1.28 -32.19 46.40
C THR A 375 2.58 -32.64 47.08
N ALA A 376 2.58 -33.78 47.77
CA ALA A 376 3.75 -34.31 48.47
C ALA A 376 4.79 -34.99 47.56
N LEU A 377 4.45 -35.28 46.30
CA LEU A 377 5.43 -35.82 45.34
C LEU A 377 6.58 -34.83 45.11
N LYS A 378 7.80 -35.35 45.08
CA LYS A 378 8.97 -34.59 44.63
C LYS A 378 8.89 -34.37 43.13
N THR A 379 9.57 -33.33 42.64
CA THR A 379 9.65 -33.03 41.20
C THR A 379 10.19 -34.19 40.37
N THR A 380 11.15 -34.97 40.90
CA THR A 380 11.66 -36.17 40.24
C THR A 380 10.64 -37.31 40.16
N GLN A 381 9.70 -37.38 41.10
CA GLN A 381 8.60 -38.36 41.06
C GLN A 381 7.54 -37.93 40.05
N VAL A 382 7.17 -36.65 40.02
CA VAL A 382 6.22 -36.10 39.02
C VAL A 382 6.77 -36.26 37.60
N ALA A 383 8.05 -35.96 37.38
CA ALA A 383 8.70 -36.14 36.08
C ALA A 383 8.82 -37.62 35.64
N ALA A 384 8.71 -38.57 36.58
CA ALA A 384 8.77 -40.00 36.28
C ALA A 384 7.41 -40.63 35.92
N LEU A 385 6.30 -39.91 36.13
CA LEU A 385 4.98 -40.35 35.66
C LEU A 385 4.99 -40.51 34.14
N THR A 386 4.31 -41.52 33.62
CA THR A 386 4.13 -41.64 32.17
C THR A 386 3.10 -40.63 31.66
N SER A 387 3.10 -40.34 30.35
CA SER A 387 2.07 -39.49 29.73
C SER A 387 0.65 -40.02 29.98
N ALA A 388 0.47 -41.35 30.02
CA ALA A 388 -0.81 -41.98 30.31
C ALA A 388 -1.25 -41.77 31.78
N GLU A 389 -0.31 -41.83 32.72
CA GLU A 389 -0.57 -41.54 34.14
C GLU A 389 -0.91 -40.08 34.38
N VAL A 390 -0.19 -39.15 33.74
CA VAL A 390 -0.51 -37.71 33.82
C VAL A 390 -1.89 -37.42 33.23
N ALA A 391 -2.25 -38.03 32.09
CA ALA A 391 -3.58 -37.92 31.51
C ALA A 391 -4.68 -38.48 32.42
N ALA A 392 -4.37 -39.50 33.23
CA ALA A 392 -5.31 -40.15 34.15
C ALA A 392 -5.57 -39.37 35.45
N LEU A 393 -4.77 -38.34 35.77
CA LEU A 393 -5.02 -37.48 36.92
C LEU A 393 -6.38 -36.77 36.78
N SER A 394 -7.13 -36.61 37.85
CA SER A 394 -8.29 -35.73 37.88
C SER A 394 -7.87 -34.26 37.77
N THR A 395 -8.80 -33.38 37.41
CA THR A 395 -8.56 -31.92 37.40
C THR A 395 -8.17 -31.39 38.78
N ALA A 396 -8.74 -31.95 39.86
CA ALA A 396 -8.37 -31.59 41.23
C ALA A 396 -6.94 -32.03 41.59
N GLN A 397 -6.50 -33.20 41.14
CA GLN A 397 -5.12 -33.66 41.32
C GLN A 397 -4.13 -32.80 40.52
N VAL A 398 -4.45 -32.46 39.27
CA VAL A 398 -3.60 -31.54 38.48
C VAL A 398 -3.52 -30.16 39.12
N GLY A 399 -4.65 -29.61 39.58
CA GLY A 399 -4.66 -28.32 40.30
C GLY A 399 -4.01 -28.35 41.70
N ALA A 400 -3.73 -29.54 42.25
CA ALA A 400 -3.01 -29.71 43.51
C ALA A 400 -1.49 -29.81 43.33
N LEU A 401 -1.00 -29.96 42.09
CA LEU A 401 0.42 -29.85 41.79
C LEU A 401 0.88 -28.42 42.12
N THR A 402 2.01 -28.31 42.79
CA THR A 402 2.71 -27.04 42.99
C THR A 402 3.24 -26.50 41.66
N THR A 403 3.37 -25.19 41.56
CA THR A 403 3.95 -24.49 40.40
C THR A 403 5.31 -25.07 39.99
N THR A 404 6.13 -25.48 40.97
CA THR A 404 7.44 -26.11 40.72
C THR A 404 7.29 -27.49 40.10
N GLN A 405 6.34 -28.32 40.57
CA GLN A 405 6.07 -29.63 39.97
C GLN A 405 5.56 -29.50 38.53
N ILE A 406 4.65 -28.55 38.25
CA ILE A 406 4.17 -28.25 36.89
C ILE A 406 5.34 -27.88 35.96
N GLY A 407 6.24 -27.00 36.39
CA GLY A 407 7.43 -26.61 35.63
C GLY A 407 8.44 -27.75 35.38
N THR A 408 8.30 -28.89 36.08
CA THR A 408 9.14 -30.09 35.88
C THR A 408 8.54 -31.15 34.95
N LEU A 409 7.27 -31.01 34.55
CA LEU A 409 6.67 -31.91 33.57
C LEU A 409 7.46 -31.90 32.26
N THR A 410 7.58 -33.06 31.61
CA THR A 410 8.15 -33.14 30.26
C THR A 410 7.17 -32.59 29.22
N THR A 411 7.66 -32.32 28.02
CA THR A 411 6.82 -31.86 26.90
C THR A 411 5.75 -32.89 26.53
N THR A 412 6.06 -34.18 26.60
CA THR A 412 5.11 -35.27 26.33
C THR A 412 4.08 -35.44 27.44
N GLN A 413 4.42 -35.13 28.70
CA GLN A 413 3.46 -35.12 29.80
C GLN A 413 2.50 -33.93 29.68
N VAL A 414 3.00 -32.73 29.37
CA VAL A 414 2.17 -31.54 29.17
C VAL A 414 1.22 -31.71 27.98
N ALA A 415 1.70 -32.27 26.86
CA ALA A 415 0.85 -32.58 25.71
C ALA A 415 -0.23 -33.65 26.00
N ALA A 416 -0.03 -34.49 27.02
CA ALA A 416 -0.98 -35.53 27.40
C ALA A 416 -2.11 -35.03 28.32
N LEU A 417 -1.99 -33.82 28.90
CA LEU A 417 -3.06 -33.23 29.69
C LEU A 417 -4.29 -32.95 28.82
N SER A 418 -5.47 -33.34 29.27
CA SER A 418 -6.75 -32.92 28.69
C SER A 418 -6.95 -31.40 28.81
N THR A 419 -7.85 -30.86 28.00
CA THR A 419 -8.25 -29.45 28.06
C THR A 419 -8.80 -29.05 29.43
N ALA A 420 -9.54 -29.94 30.09
CA ALA A 420 -10.07 -29.70 31.43
C ALA A 420 -8.96 -29.61 32.50
N GLN A 421 -7.92 -30.46 32.39
CA GLN A 421 -6.76 -30.40 33.29
C GLN A 421 -5.93 -29.14 33.05
N ILE A 422 -5.71 -28.75 31.79
CA ILE A 422 -5.06 -27.48 31.44
C ILE A 422 -5.85 -26.28 31.97
N GLY A 423 -7.18 -26.30 31.83
CA GLY A 423 -8.06 -25.26 32.35
C GLY A 423 -8.05 -25.15 33.88
N ALA A 424 -7.70 -26.23 34.60
CA ALA A 424 -7.57 -26.25 36.05
C ALA A 424 -6.26 -25.64 36.58
N LEU A 425 -5.26 -25.40 35.71
CA LEU A 425 -3.99 -24.78 36.09
C LEU A 425 -4.19 -23.31 36.48
N SER A 426 -3.53 -22.84 37.54
CA SER A 426 -3.52 -21.42 37.87
C SER A 426 -2.71 -20.61 36.86
N THR A 427 -2.87 -19.29 36.86
CA THR A 427 -2.02 -18.39 36.06
C THR A 427 -0.53 -18.50 36.43
N GLY A 428 -0.23 -18.77 37.71
CA GLY A 428 1.13 -19.04 38.17
C GLY A 428 1.71 -20.34 37.62
N ASP A 429 0.88 -21.38 37.46
CA ASP A 429 1.30 -22.65 36.87
C ASP A 429 1.61 -22.50 35.37
N ILE A 430 0.77 -21.76 34.65
CA ILE A 430 0.99 -21.44 33.24
C ILE A 430 2.28 -20.64 33.05
N ALA A 431 2.53 -19.62 33.90
CA ALA A 431 3.78 -18.85 33.86
C ALA A 431 5.03 -19.70 34.21
N ALA A 432 4.87 -20.76 35.01
CA ALA A 432 5.95 -21.66 35.41
C ALA A 432 6.35 -22.68 34.31
N LEU A 433 5.51 -22.89 33.29
CA LEU A 433 5.86 -23.75 32.15
C LEU A 433 7.07 -23.18 31.37
N LYS A 434 7.96 -24.04 30.91
CA LYS A 434 9.03 -23.65 29.99
C LYS A 434 8.45 -23.37 28.61
N ALA A 435 9.14 -22.54 27.84
CA ALA A 435 8.78 -22.22 26.46
C ALA A 435 8.58 -23.49 25.59
N THR A 436 9.40 -24.53 25.78
CA THR A 436 9.26 -25.81 25.08
C THR A 436 8.03 -26.62 25.51
N GLN A 437 7.57 -26.48 26.76
CA GLN A 437 6.34 -27.11 27.24
C GLN A 437 5.11 -26.41 26.67
N VAL A 438 5.12 -25.07 26.61
CA VAL A 438 4.04 -24.29 25.96
C VAL A 438 3.95 -24.62 24.47
N ALA A 439 5.09 -24.72 23.77
CA ALA A 439 5.14 -25.14 22.37
C ALA A 439 4.64 -26.58 22.14
N ALA A 440 4.68 -27.44 23.16
CA ALA A 440 4.21 -28.82 23.11
C ALA A 440 2.70 -28.97 23.32
N LEU A 441 2.01 -27.94 23.80
CA LEU A 441 0.54 -27.95 23.89
C LEU A 441 -0.07 -28.15 22.49
N THR A 442 -1.13 -28.93 22.40
CA THR A 442 -1.94 -29.02 21.19
C THR A 442 -2.71 -27.72 20.97
N THR A 443 -3.15 -27.46 19.74
CA THR A 443 -3.99 -26.30 19.40
C THR A 443 -5.28 -26.29 20.21
N THR A 444 -5.89 -27.45 20.46
CA THR A 444 -7.09 -27.59 21.29
C THR A 444 -6.83 -27.26 22.77
N GLN A 445 -5.66 -27.62 23.32
CA GLN A 445 -5.29 -27.23 24.68
C GLN A 445 -5.04 -25.72 24.79
N VAL A 446 -4.37 -25.11 23.81
CA VAL A 446 -4.15 -23.65 23.77
C VAL A 446 -5.49 -22.90 23.67
N ALA A 447 -6.39 -23.35 22.80
CA ALA A 447 -7.73 -22.77 22.66
C ALA A 447 -8.57 -22.90 23.95
N ALA A 448 -8.32 -23.93 24.77
CA ALA A 448 -9.02 -24.14 26.05
C ALA A 448 -8.50 -23.27 27.20
N LEU A 449 -7.34 -22.62 27.06
CA LEU A 449 -6.83 -21.69 28.08
C LEU A 449 -7.77 -20.49 28.21
N SER A 450 -8.06 -20.07 29.44
CA SER A 450 -8.76 -18.81 29.68
C SER A 450 -7.94 -17.60 29.23
N THR A 451 -8.60 -16.46 29.04
CA THR A 451 -7.93 -15.20 28.70
C THR A 451 -6.92 -14.79 29.77
N SER A 452 -7.20 -15.02 31.05
CA SER A 452 -6.26 -14.77 32.16
C SER A 452 -5.04 -15.69 32.12
N GLN A 453 -5.21 -16.96 31.73
CA GLN A 453 -4.08 -17.89 31.58
C GLN A 453 -3.19 -17.50 30.38
N ILE A 454 -3.78 -17.11 29.24
CA ILE A 454 -3.02 -16.59 28.09
C ILE A 454 -2.28 -15.29 28.46
N GLY A 455 -2.94 -14.35 29.14
CA GLY A 455 -2.30 -13.12 29.61
C GLY A 455 -1.24 -13.32 30.70
N ALA A 456 -1.16 -14.51 31.30
CA ALA A 456 -0.13 -14.88 32.26
C ALA A 456 1.10 -15.53 31.61
N LEU A 457 1.05 -15.86 30.32
CA LEU A 457 2.24 -16.31 29.59
C LEU A 457 3.28 -15.18 29.58
N THR A 458 4.52 -15.55 29.86
CA THR A 458 5.68 -14.68 29.64
C THR A 458 5.91 -14.49 28.15
N THR A 459 6.54 -13.37 27.80
CA THR A 459 6.87 -13.02 26.41
C THR A 459 7.70 -14.10 25.70
N THR A 460 8.61 -14.78 26.42
CA THR A 460 9.37 -15.92 25.87
C THR A 460 8.48 -17.13 25.55
N GLN A 461 7.46 -17.40 26.36
CA GLN A 461 6.50 -18.47 26.10
C GLN A 461 5.60 -18.14 24.91
N VAL A 462 5.13 -16.89 24.79
CA VAL A 462 4.33 -16.44 23.64
C VAL A 462 5.13 -16.56 22.34
N ALA A 463 6.40 -16.14 22.32
CA ALA A 463 7.30 -16.30 21.18
C ALA A 463 7.58 -17.77 20.80
N ALA A 464 7.37 -18.70 21.73
CA ALA A 464 7.54 -20.13 21.52
C ALA A 464 6.28 -20.85 21.02
N LEU A 465 5.10 -20.21 21.07
CA LEU A 465 3.91 -20.74 20.42
C LEU A 465 4.20 -21.05 18.94
N THR A 466 3.73 -22.17 18.46
CA THR A 466 3.78 -22.51 17.05
C THR A 466 2.78 -21.67 16.27
N THR A 467 2.99 -21.53 14.97
CA THR A 467 2.08 -20.86 14.05
C THR A 467 0.64 -21.40 14.14
N ALA A 468 0.49 -22.73 14.28
CA ALA A 468 -0.83 -23.37 14.43
C ALA A 468 -1.49 -23.06 15.77
N GLN A 469 -0.73 -22.95 16.86
CA GLN A 469 -1.27 -22.57 18.17
C GLN A 469 -1.72 -21.11 18.19
N VAL A 470 -0.98 -20.19 17.56
CA VAL A 470 -1.36 -18.77 17.48
C VAL A 470 -2.67 -18.62 16.69
N GLY A 471 -2.81 -19.27 15.54
CA GLY A 471 -4.06 -19.27 14.77
C GLY A 471 -5.22 -20.06 15.39
N ALA A 472 -5.01 -20.71 16.55
CA ALA A 472 -6.07 -21.35 17.33
C ALA A 472 -6.55 -20.51 18.53
N LEU A 473 -5.92 -19.35 18.78
CA LEU A 473 -6.34 -18.43 19.82
C LEU A 473 -7.67 -17.77 19.43
N SER A 474 -8.57 -17.64 20.39
CA SER A 474 -9.76 -16.80 20.25
C SER A 474 -9.41 -15.31 20.26
N THR A 475 -10.30 -14.47 19.76
CA THR A 475 -10.17 -13.01 19.78
C THR A 475 -9.96 -12.46 21.20
N GLY A 476 -10.65 -13.01 22.20
CA GLY A 476 -10.48 -12.64 23.60
C GLY A 476 -9.11 -13.02 24.17
N GLN A 477 -8.54 -14.15 23.73
CA GLN A 477 -7.19 -14.57 24.14
C GLN A 477 -6.12 -13.71 23.48
N VAL A 478 -6.24 -13.40 22.18
CA VAL A 478 -5.33 -12.48 21.48
C VAL A 478 -5.36 -11.08 22.12
N GLY A 479 -6.56 -10.58 22.46
CA GLY A 479 -6.71 -9.31 23.16
C GLY A 479 -6.12 -9.28 24.57
N ALA A 480 -5.93 -10.44 25.22
CA ALA A 480 -5.35 -10.55 26.55
C ALA A 480 -3.80 -10.51 26.56
N LEU A 481 -3.16 -10.69 25.40
CA LEU A 481 -1.69 -10.59 25.27
C LEU A 481 -1.23 -9.14 25.51
N SER A 482 -0.10 -8.94 26.19
CA SER A 482 0.45 -7.60 26.34
C SER A 482 1.04 -7.08 25.02
N THR A 483 1.36 -5.79 24.96
CA THR A 483 2.09 -5.21 23.82
C THR A 483 3.47 -5.84 23.62
N HIS A 484 4.14 -6.26 24.69
CA HIS A 484 5.44 -6.95 24.62
C HIS A 484 5.30 -8.36 24.02
N ASP A 485 4.21 -9.05 24.36
CA ASP A 485 3.92 -10.39 23.84
C ASP A 485 3.62 -10.36 22.35
N ILE A 486 2.81 -9.39 21.91
CA ILE A 486 2.53 -9.15 20.49
C ILE A 486 3.81 -8.80 19.72
N ALA A 487 4.67 -7.93 20.28
CA ALA A 487 5.95 -7.57 19.67
C ALA A 487 6.90 -8.78 19.54
N ALA A 488 6.81 -9.78 20.42
CA ALA A 488 7.66 -10.97 20.41
C ALA A 488 7.20 -12.07 19.44
N LEU A 489 6.00 -11.97 18.85
CA LEU A 489 5.54 -12.90 17.83
C LEU A 489 6.44 -12.85 16.59
N LYS A 490 6.77 -14.01 16.02
CA LYS A 490 7.45 -14.08 14.72
C LYS A 490 6.50 -13.66 13.61
N THR A 491 7.06 -13.23 12.48
CA THR A 491 6.28 -12.82 11.29
C THR A 491 5.32 -13.92 10.82
N THR A 492 5.73 -15.20 10.87
CA THR A 492 4.86 -16.33 10.52
C THR A 492 3.73 -16.56 11.51
N GLN A 493 3.90 -16.19 12.79
CA GLN A 493 2.84 -16.25 13.79
C GLN A 493 1.83 -15.11 13.59
N VAL A 494 2.29 -13.89 13.31
CA VAL A 494 1.42 -12.74 12.99
C VAL A 494 0.59 -13.01 11.72
N ALA A 495 1.21 -13.59 10.69
CA ALA A 495 0.52 -13.98 9.45
C ALA A 495 -0.55 -15.08 9.66
N ALA A 496 -0.45 -15.86 10.75
CA ALA A 496 -1.41 -16.92 11.07
C ALA A 496 -2.64 -16.45 11.85
N LEU A 497 -2.64 -15.21 12.36
CA LEU A 497 -3.81 -14.63 12.99
C LEU A 497 -4.97 -14.56 11.99
N THR A 498 -6.18 -14.88 12.42
CA THR A 498 -7.36 -14.65 11.58
C THR A 498 -7.65 -13.15 11.44
N THR A 499 -8.48 -12.77 10.45
CA THR A 499 -8.93 -11.36 10.32
C THR A 499 -9.64 -10.87 11.59
N SER A 500 -10.45 -11.74 12.23
CA SER A 500 -11.12 -11.42 13.49
C SER A 500 -10.15 -11.22 14.65
N GLU A 501 -9.07 -12.02 14.72
CA GLU A 501 -8.02 -11.85 15.75
C GLU A 501 -7.22 -10.58 15.53
N VAL A 502 -6.85 -10.24 14.29
CA VAL A 502 -6.19 -8.96 13.97
C VAL A 502 -7.09 -7.78 14.36
N GLY A 503 -8.39 -7.86 14.07
CA GLY A 503 -9.36 -6.83 14.47
C GLY A 503 -9.61 -6.73 15.97
N ALA A 504 -9.30 -7.78 16.74
CA ALA A 504 -9.41 -7.79 18.20
C ALA A 504 -8.21 -7.15 18.90
N LEU A 505 -7.09 -6.94 18.20
CA LEU A 505 -5.93 -6.24 18.76
C LEU A 505 -6.29 -4.79 19.14
N THR A 506 -5.81 -4.32 20.27
CA THR A 506 -5.89 -2.91 20.63
C THR A 506 -4.98 -2.07 19.72
N THR A 507 -5.25 -0.78 19.62
CA THR A 507 -4.37 0.17 18.89
C THR A 507 -2.94 0.15 19.43
N GLY A 508 -2.76 -0.01 20.75
CA GLY A 508 -1.44 -0.15 21.38
C GLY A 508 -0.72 -1.44 20.99
N GLN A 509 -1.43 -2.56 20.84
CA GLN A 509 -0.85 -3.82 20.36
C GLN A 509 -0.45 -3.75 18.88
N ILE A 510 -1.28 -3.11 18.03
CA ILE A 510 -0.93 -2.87 16.62
C ILE A 510 0.31 -1.98 16.50
N ALA A 511 0.38 -0.90 17.28
CA ALA A 511 1.55 0.00 17.30
C ALA A 511 2.83 -0.69 17.81
N ALA A 512 2.70 -1.75 18.62
CA ALA A 512 3.84 -2.53 19.13
C ALA A 512 4.43 -3.52 18.10
N LEU A 513 3.71 -3.84 17.03
CA LEU A 513 4.23 -4.70 15.95
C LEU A 513 5.41 -4.02 15.25
N SER A 514 6.49 -4.73 15.03
CA SER A 514 7.61 -4.27 14.21
C SER A 514 7.20 -4.10 12.74
N TYR A 515 8.02 -3.36 11.98
CA TYR A 515 7.81 -3.13 10.55
C TYR A 515 7.74 -4.44 9.75
N THR A 516 8.54 -5.45 10.11
CA THR A 516 8.53 -6.75 9.43
C THR A 516 7.31 -7.59 9.79
N GLN A 517 6.75 -7.42 10.98
CA GLN A 517 5.49 -8.08 11.36
C GLN A 517 4.29 -7.45 10.66
N ILE A 518 4.23 -6.12 10.53
CA ILE A 518 3.18 -5.45 9.75
C ILE A 518 3.28 -5.86 8.27
N ALA A 519 4.49 -5.88 7.69
CA ALA A 519 4.69 -6.35 6.31
C ALA A 519 4.39 -7.85 6.11
N ALA A 520 4.28 -8.63 7.17
CA ALA A 520 3.92 -10.05 7.12
C ALA A 520 2.40 -10.29 7.20
N LEU A 521 1.60 -9.26 7.50
CA LEU A 521 0.15 -9.36 7.38
C LEU A 521 -0.21 -9.65 5.92
N THR A 522 -1.14 -10.57 5.72
CA THR A 522 -1.74 -10.83 4.42
C THR A 522 -2.62 -9.65 4.02
N SER A 523 -2.78 -9.40 2.72
CA SER A 523 -3.65 -8.31 2.25
C SER A 523 -5.10 -8.45 2.71
N ASN A 524 -5.57 -9.69 2.95
CA ASN A 524 -6.89 -9.94 3.56
C ASN A 524 -6.94 -9.51 5.04
N GLN A 525 -5.89 -9.72 5.83
CA GLN A 525 -5.79 -9.22 7.20
C GLN A 525 -5.71 -7.68 7.24
N VAL A 526 -5.00 -7.06 6.30
CA VAL A 526 -4.94 -5.59 6.20
C VAL A 526 -6.31 -5.00 5.85
N GLN A 527 -7.00 -5.57 4.86
CA GLN A 527 -8.30 -5.08 4.39
C GLN A 527 -9.44 -5.37 5.37
N ASN A 528 -9.58 -6.63 5.78
CA ASN A 528 -10.76 -7.12 6.51
C ASN A 528 -10.49 -7.38 8.00
N GLY A 529 -9.23 -7.31 8.44
CA GLY A 529 -8.86 -7.48 9.84
C GLY A 529 -8.63 -6.15 10.55
N LEU A 530 -7.81 -5.25 10.00
CA LEU A 530 -7.55 -3.95 10.62
C LEU A 530 -8.77 -3.05 10.59
N THR A 531 -9.17 -2.55 11.75
CA THR A 531 -10.17 -1.49 11.89
C THR A 531 -9.59 -0.13 11.48
N THR A 532 -10.46 0.83 11.17
CA THR A 532 -10.04 2.21 10.85
C THR A 532 -9.23 2.86 11.98
N ALA A 533 -9.58 2.59 13.25
CA ALA A 533 -8.84 3.10 14.40
C ALA A 533 -7.45 2.48 14.53
N GLN A 534 -7.30 1.19 14.21
CA GLN A 534 -6.00 0.52 14.20
C GLN A 534 -5.10 1.03 13.07
N VAL A 535 -5.65 1.26 11.86
CA VAL A 535 -4.89 1.87 10.75
C VAL A 535 -4.41 3.27 11.11
N GLY A 536 -5.26 4.10 11.73
CA GLY A 536 -4.86 5.43 12.21
C GLY A 536 -3.90 5.42 13.41
N ALA A 537 -3.70 4.26 14.06
CA ALA A 537 -2.74 4.09 15.15
C ALA A 537 -1.39 3.46 14.70
N LEU A 538 -1.28 3.05 13.43
CA LEU A 538 0.00 2.64 12.87
C LEU A 538 0.99 3.80 12.96
N THR A 539 2.22 3.50 13.35
CA THR A 539 3.32 4.44 13.23
C THR A 539 3.65 4.66 11.75
N THR A 540 4.21 5.83 11.44
CA THR A 540 4.61 6.19 10.07
C THR A 540 5.58 5.18 9.43
N GLY A 541 6.47 4.58 10.23
CA GLY A 541 7.35 3.51 9.74
C GLY A 541 6.61 2.21 9.40
N GLN A 542 5.56 1.87 10.14
CA GLN A 542 4.71 0.70 9.85
C GLN A 542 3.87 0.93 8.59
N VAL A 543 3.31 2.13 8.38
CA VAL A 543 2.58 2.46 7.15
C VAL A 543 3.51 2.37 5.93
N ALA A 544 4.74 2.89 6.04
CA ALA A 544 5.73 2.78 4.97
C ALA A 544 6.19 1.33 4.68
N ALA A 545 6.00 0.41 5.63
CA ALA A 545 6.33 -1.01 5.50
C ALA A 545 5.25 -1.85 4.80
N LEU A 546 4.01 -1.35 4.70
CA LEU A 546 2.94 -2.02 3.94
C LEU A 546 3.36 -2.26 2.49
N SER A 547 2.99 -3.39 1.90
CA SER A 547 3.26 -3.60 0.48
C SER A 547 2.35 -2.70 -0.39
N THR A 548 2.66 -2.58 -1.68
CA THR A 548 1.78 -1.88 -2.63
C THR A 548 0.41 -2.54 -2.73
N THR A 549 0.36 -3.88 -2.60
CA THR A 549 -0.88 -4.66 -2.61
C THR A 549 -1.71 -4.38 -1.36
N ASP A 550 -1.06 -4.25 -0.20
CA ASP A 550 -1.75 -3.96 1.06
C ASP A 550 -2.35 -2.56 1.06
N VAL A 551 -1.62 -1.57 0.56
CA VAL A 551 -2.13 -0.20 0.41
C VAL A 551 -3.32 -0.15 -0.58
N ALA A 552 -3.26 -0.91 -1.67
CA ALA A 552 -4.38 -1.04 -2.61
C ALA A 552 -5.60 -1.76 -2.02
N ALA A 553 -5.39 -2.61 -1.00
CA ALA A 553 -6.45 -3.35 -0.34
C ALA A 553 -7.11 -2.57 0.81
N LEU A 554 -6.54 -1.46 1.27
CA LEU A 554 -7.19 -0.61 2.26
C LEU A 554 -8.54 -0.10 1.75
N SER A 555 -9.53 -0.08 2.62
CA SER A 555 -10.80 0.62 2.36
C SER A 555 -10.62 2.13 2.37
N THR A 556 -11.51 2.85 1.68
CA THR A 556 -11.52 4.32 1.63
C THR A 556 -11.50 4.97 3.02
N SER A 557 -12.23 4.39 3.99
CA SER A 557 -12.23 4.86 5.38
C SER A 557 -10.90 4.64 6.09
N GLN A 558 -10.23 3.51 5.85
CA GLN A 558 -8.90 3.25 6.40
C GLN A 558 -7.85 4.20 5.79
N VAL A 559 -7.88 4.45 4.48
CA VAL A 559 -7.00 5.44 3.84
C VAL A 559 -7.23 6.85 4.41
N GLY A 560 -8.49 7.24 4.61
CA GLY A 560 -8.85 8.52 5.22
C GLY A 560 -8.42 8.69 6.69
N ALA A 561 -8.09 7.59 7.38
CA ALA A 561 -7.60 7.60 8.76
C ALA A 561 -6.08 7.75 8.88
N LEU A 562 -5.32 7.57 7.81
CA LEU A 562 -3.87 7.80 7.79
C LEU A 562 -3.54 9.26 8.17
N THR A 563 -2.48 9.48 8.92
CA THR A 563 -2.05 10.85 9.23
C THR A 563 -1.37 11.51 8.03
N THR A 564 -1.12 12.82 8.10
CA THR A 564 -0.35 13.54 7.07
C THR A 564 1.09 13.01 6.96
N ALA A 565 1.71 12.63 8.09
CA ALA A 565 3.03 12.03 8.11
C ALA A 565 3.05 10.66 7.43
N ASP A 566 1.99 9.87 7.61
CA ASP A 566 1.86 8.55 6.98
C ASP A 566 1.74 8.67 5.46
N ILE A 567 0.90 9.58 4.97
CA ILE A 567 0.75 9.87 3.54
C ILE A 567 2.08 10.34 2.93
N ALA A 568 2.83 11.21 3.62
CA ALA A 568 4.14 11.68 3.16
C ALA A 568 5.20 10.55 3.12
N ALA A 569 5.09 9.55 3.99
CA ALA A 569 6.04 8.44 4.08
C ALA A 569 5.77 7.29 3.09
N LEU A 570 4.58 7.24 2.47
CA LEU A 570 4.28 6.25 1.44
C LEU A 570 5.20 6.42 0.21
N LYS A 571 5.64 5.31 -0.37
CA LYS A 571 6.39 5.32 -1.64
C LYS A 571 5.48 5.73 -2.80
N THR A 572 6.08 6.23 -3.88
CA THR A 572 5.34 6.62 -5.08
C THR A 572 4.50 5.47 -5.67
N THR A 573 4.99 4.23 -5.60
CA THR A 573 4.24 3.04 -6.03
C THR A 573 3.06 2.70 -5.13
N GLN A 574 3.14 2.99 -3.83
CA GLN A 574 2.02 2.81 -2.90
C GLN A 574 0.93 3.87 -3.14
N ILE A 575 1.33 5.14 -3.33
CA ILE A 575 0.40 6.22 -3.70
C ILE A 575 -0.29 5.94 -5.04
N ALA A 576 0.46 5.46 -6.04
CA ALA A 576 -0.10 5.09 -7.34
C ALA A 576 -1.08 3.90 -7.27
N ALA A 577 -0.97 3.05 -6.24
CA ALA A 577 -1.84 1.90 -6.03
C ALA A 577 -3.20 2.25 -5.37
N LEU A 578 -3.34 3.45 -4.80
CA LEU A 578 -4.62 3.93 -4.27
C LEU A 578 -5.66 4.06 -5.39
N SER A 579 -6.91 3.68 -5.12
CA SER A 579 -7.98 3.92 -6.09
C SER A 579 -8.32 5.41 -6.20
N SER A 580 -9.04 5.80 -7.25
CA SER A 580 -9.53 7.18 -7.38
C SER A 580 -10.51 7.56 -6.25
N ALA A 581 -11.23 6.59 -5.68
CA ALA A 581 -12.10 6.81 -4.53
C ALA A 581 -11.29 7.07 -3.24
N ASP A 582 -10.17 6.37 -3.05
CA ASP A 582 -9.28 6.58 -1.92
C ASP A 582 -8.65 7.98 -1.96
N VAL A 583 -8.15 8.38 -3.13
CA VAL A 583 -7.58 9.73 -3.34
C VAL A 583 -8.63 10.82 -3.14
N ALA A 584 -9.88 10.61 -3.59
CA ALA A 584 -10.98 11.53 -3.34
C ALA A 584 -11.37 11.62 -1.85
N ALA A 585 -11.20 10.54 -1.09
CA ALA A 585 -11.50 10.49 0.34
C ALA A 585 -10.43 11.13 1.24
N LEU A 586 -9.23 11.42 0.70
CA LEU A 586 -8.18 12.14 1.44
C LEU A 586 -8.66 13.54 1.85
N LYS A 587 -8.34 13.97 3.07
CA LYS A 587 -8.51 15.34 3.53
C LYS A 587 -7.57 16.27 2.74
N THR A 588 -7.92 17.55 2.63
CA THR A 588 -7.08 18.57 1.99
C THR A 588 -5.67 18.64 2.61
N THR A 589 -5.56 18.48 3.93
CA THR A 589 -4.27 18.43 4.63
C THR A 589 -3.43 17.20 4.29
N GLN A 590 -4.06 16.06 3.96
CA GLN A 590 -3.36 14.85 3.52
C GLN A 590 -2.87 15.00 2.08
N VAL A 591 -3.67 15.59 1.19
CA VAL A 591 -3.24 15.89 -0.20
C VAL A 591 -2.09 16.89 -0.20
N ALA A 592 -2.15 17.94 0.63
CA ALA A 592 -1.07 18.91 0.79
C ALA A 592 0.21 18.32 1.40
N ALA A 593 0.13 17.16 2.07
CA ALA A 593 1.28 16.46 2.64
C ALA A 593 1.99 15.54 1.63
N LEU A 594 1.41 15.32 0.44
CA LEU A 594 2.09 14.59 -0.63
C LEU A 594 3.34 15.36 -1.05
N THR A 595 4.42 14.63 -1.24
CA THR A 595 5.64 15.15 -1.86
C THR A 595 5.43 15.35 -3.35
N VAL A 596 6.19 16.27 -3.94
CA VAL A 596 6.20 16.57 -5.38
C VAL A 596 6.35 15.31 -6.23
N SER A 597 7.22 14.38 -5.80
CA SER A 597 7.40 13.09 -6.45
C SER A 597 6.14 12.22 -6.40
N GLN A 598 5.45 12.14 -5.26
CA GLN A 598 4.22 11.36 -5.15
C GLN A 598 3.11 11.95 -6.04
N VAL A 599 2.95 13.28 -6.08
CA VAL A 599 1.95 13.94 -6.94
C VAL A 599 2.20 13.64 -8.43
N GLY A 600 3.46 13.69 -8.88
CA GLY A 600 3.82 13.37 -10.27
C GLY A 600 3.60 11.90 -10.68
N TRP A 601 3.40 10.99 -9.72
CA TRP A 601 3.13 9.56 -9.95
C TRP A 601 1.64 9.19 -9.91
N LEU A 602 0.76 10.10 -9.49
CA LEU A 602 -0.69 9.88 -9.57
C LEU A 602 -1.13 9.65 -11.02
N SER A 603 -2.11 8.78 -11.24
CA SER A 603 -2.73 8.60 -12.54
C SER A 603 -3.64 9.78 -12.90
N SER A 604 -3.95 9.96 -14.18
CA SER A 604 -4.94 10.94 -14.65
C SER A 604 -6.32 10.76 -13.98
N ALA A 605 -6.72 9.51 -13.70
CA ALA A 605 -7.99 9.23 -13.02
C ALA A 605 -7.97 9.67 -11.55
N GLN A 606 -6.87 9.41 -10.83
CA GLN A 606 -6.70 9.88 -9.44
C GLN A 606 -6.67 11.41 -9.35
N ILE A 607 -5.97 12.09 -10.27
CA ILE A 607 -5.95 13.56 -10.33
C ILE A 607 -7.34 14.13 -10.65
N GLY A 608 -8.04 13.54 -11.62
CA GLY A 608 -9.41 13.93 -11.95
C GLY A 608 -10.42 13.74 -10.81
N ALA A 609 -10.16 12.80 -9.90
CA ALA A 609 -11.02 12.51 -8.74
C ALA A 609 -10.85 13.47 -7.55
N LEU A 610 -9.80 14.30 -7.53
CA LEU A 610 -9.60 15.28 -6.46
C LEU A 610 -10.75 16.31 -6.43
N SER A 611 -11.23 16.65 -5.25
CA SER A 611 -12.11 17.81 -5.08
C SER A 611 -11.39 19.13 -5.41
N THR A 612 -12.16 20.19 -5.68
CA THR A 612 -11.62 21.54 -5.91
C THR A 612 -10.78 22.04 -4.72
N GLY A 613 -11.19 21.75 -3.49
CA GLY A 613 -10.42 22.08 -2.28
C GLY A 613 -9.09 21.32 -2.16
N GLN A 614 -9.05 20.05 -2.59
CA GLN A 614 -7.81 19.27 -2.62
C GLN A 614 -6.86 19.78 -3.72
N VAL A 615 -7.37 20.09 -4.92
CA VAL A 615 -6.56 20.68 -6.01
C VAL A 615 -5.99 22.05 -5.59
N GLY A 616 -6.80 22.89 -4.93
CA GLY A 616 -6.35 24.17 -4.40
C GLY A 616 -5.31 24.05 -3.27
N SER A 617 -5.22 22.90 -2.60
CA SER A 617 -4.23 22.65 -1.54
C SER A 617 -2.84 22.23 -2.02
N LEU A 618 -2.69 21.89 -3.31
CA LEU A 618 -1.41 21.53 -3.92
C LEU A 618 -0.45 22.73 -3.96
N SER A 619 0.85 22.50 -3.79
CA SER A 619 1.83 23.58 -3.97
C SER A 619 2.03 23.93 -5.45
N THR A 620 2.66 25.07 -5.73
CA THR A 620 3.08 25.42 -7.10
C THR A 620 4.07 24.41 -7.69
N ALA A 621 4.91 23.78 -6.85
CA ALA A 621 5.83 22.74 -7.26
C ALA A 621 5.10 21.44 -7.65
N ASP A 622 4.04 21.09 -6.91
CA ASP A 622 3.19 19.94 -7.22
C ASP A 622 2.49 20.12 -8.58
N ILE A 623 1.92 21.30 -8.82
CA ILE A 623 1.28 21.65 -10.10
C ILE A 623 2.29 21.58 -11.25
N ALA A 624 3.51 22.10 -11.07
CA ALA A 624 4.56 22.02 -12.08
C ALA A 624 5.04 20.58 -12.35
N ALA A 625 4.95 19.67 -11.37
CA ALA A 625 5.35 18.27 -11.49
C ALA A 625 4.32 17.36 -12.17
N LEU A 626 3.05 17.81 -12.29
CA LEU A 626 2.03 17.05 -13.01
C LEU A 626 2.36 16.90 -14.49
N LYS A 627 2.07 15.73 -15.08
CA LYS A 627 2.19 15.52 -16.51
C LYS A 627 1.07 16.24 -17.27
N PRO A 628 1.28 16.61 -18.55
CA PRO A 628 0.23 17.23 -19.38
C PRO A 628 -1.09 16.43 -19.40
N THR A 629 -1.03 15.09 -19.40
CA THR A 629 -2.22 14.22 -19.36
C THR A 629 -2.94 14.23 -18.01
N GLN A 630 -2.26 14.57 -16.91
CA GLN A 630 -2.88 14.74 -15.59
C GLN A 630 -3.58 16.10 -15.51
N ILE A 631 -2.94 17.17 -16.00
CA ILE A 631 -3.56 18.50 -16.10
C ILE A 631 -4.81 18.47 -17.00
N ALA A 632 -4.74 17.79 -18.14
CA ALA A 632 -5.88 17.62 -19.04
C ALA A 632 -7.04 16.82 -18.41
N ALA A 633 -6.78 16.00 -17.39
CA ALA A 633 -7.80 15.22 -16.69
C ALA A 633 -8.56 16.01 -15.62
N LEU A 634 -8.08 17.20 -15.23
CA LEU A 634 -8.81 18.10 -14.33
C LEU A 634 -10.08 18.62 -15.01
N SER A 635 -11.20 18.60 -14.31
CA SER A 635 -12.43 19.27 -14.73
C SER A 635 -12.25 20.79 -14.80
N THR A 636 -13.19 21.46 -15.48
CA THR A 636 -13.25 22.92 -15.55
C THR A 636 -13.37 23.56 -14.16
N ALA A 637 -14.11 22.94 -13.23
CA ALA A 637 -14.24 23.41 -11.86
C ALA A 637 -12.93 23.28 -11.06
N GLN A 638 -12.16 22.20 -11.26
CA GLN A 638 -10.86 22.04 -10.62
C GLN A 638 -9.83 23.04 -11.18
N ILE A 639 -9.84 23.30 -12.51
CA ILE A 639 -8.97 24.33 -13.12
C ILE A 639 -9.33 25.72 -12.60
N GLY A 640 -10.62 26.07 -12.53
CA GLY A 640 -11.08 27.34 -11.98
C GLY A 640 -10.87 27.49 -10.46
N ALA A 641 -10.58 26.40 -9.75
CA ALA A 641 -10.23 26.41 -8.32
C ALA A 641 -8.71 26.54 -8.06
N LEU A 642 -7.88 26.50 -9.10
CA LEU A 642 -6.46 26.81 -8.95
C LEU A 642 -6.29 28.27 -8.52
N THR A 643 -5.36 28.50 -7.61
CA THR A 643 -4.88 29.84 -7.29
C THR A 643 -4.10 30.41 -8.47
N THR A 644 -4.09 31.74 -8.58
CA THR A 644 -3.34 32.44 -9.62
C THR A 644 -1.83 32.11 -9.62
N ALA A 645 -1.26 31.84 -8.44
CA ALA A 645 0.12 31.37 -8.33
C ALA A 645 0.32 29.95 -8.90
N GLN A 646 -0.64 29.04 -8.68
CA GLN A 646 -0.61 27.70 -9.26
C GLN A 646 -0.77 27.73 -10.79
N VAL A 647 -1.64 28.59 -11.32
CA VAL A 647 -1.78 28.76 -12.79
C VAL A 647 -0.47 29.30 -13.39
N GLY A 648 0.15 30.31 -12.76
CA GLY A 648 1.45 30.83 -13.20
C GLY A 648 2.60 29.81 -13.11
N ALA A 649 2.46 28.77 -12.29
CA ALA A 649 3.44 27.70 -12.15
C ALA A 649 3.33 26.59 -13.22
N LEU A 650 2.24 26.55 -13.99
CA LEU A 650 2.10 25.61 -15.10
C LEU A 650 3.27 25.74 -16.10
N THR A 651 3.75 24.63 -16.62
CA THR A 651 4.71 24.61 -17.72
C THR A 651 4.02 24.94 -19.04
N THR A 652 4.79 25.34 -20.05
CA THR A 652 4.28 25.63 -21.40
C THR A 652 3.52 24.44 -22.00
N THR A 653 4.04 23.22 -21.82
CA THR A 653 3.41 21.99 -22.32
C THR A 653 2.09 21.69 -21.61
N GLN A 654 2.00 21.92 -20.28
CA GLN A 654 0.76 21.73 -19.53
C GLN A 654 -0.33 22.73 -19.96
N VAL A 655 0.03 24.00 -20.21
CA VAL A 655 -0.92 25.02 -20.71
C VAL A 655 -1.43 24.64 -22.11
N GLY A 656 -0.55 24.17 -22.99
CA GLY A 656 -0.92 23.68 -24.33
C GLY A 656 -1.76 22.39 -24.34
N SER A 657 -1.79 21.64 -23.23
CA SER A 657 -2.64 20.44 -23.09
C SER A 657 -4.03 20.70 -22.52
N LEU A 658 -4.31 21.90 -22.01
CA LEU A 658 -5.65 22.26 -21.55
C LEU A 658 -6.65 22.23 -22.72
N SER A 659 -7.88 21.85 -22.44
CA SER A 659 -8.99 22.02 -23.38
C SER A 659 -9.45 23.47 -23.46
N SER A 660 -10.16 23.83 -24.53
CA SER A 660 -10.78 25.16 -24.67
C SER A 660 -11.72 25.49 -23.50
N ALA A 661 -12.45 24.50 -22.98
CA ALA A 661 -13.35 24.69 -21.83
C ALA A 661 -12.58 24.96 -20.52
N GLN A 662 -11.45 24.28 -20.30
CA GLN A 662 -10.59 24.54 -19.14
C GLN A 662 -9.92 25.91 -19.22
N ILE A 663 -9.48 26.34 -20.41
CA ILE A 663 -8.95 27.71 -20.62
C ILE A 663 -10.03 28.76 -20.35
N GLY A 664 -11.26 28.53 -20.82
CA GLY A 664 -12.39 29.41 -20.55
C GLY A 664 -12.75 29.52 -19.06
N ALA A 665 -12.42 28.52 -18.24
CA ALA A 665 -12.67 28.51 -16.80
C ALA A 665 -11.66 29.33 -15.97
N LEU A 666 -10.53 29.74 -16.55
CA LEU A 666 -9.53 30.56 -15.86
C LEU A 666 -10.05 31.97 -15.59
N SER A 667 -9.71 32.57 -14.45
CA SER A 667 -10.03 33.98 -14.20
C SER A 667 -9.16 34.92 -15.03
N THR A 668 -9.52 36.21 -15.09
CA THR A 668 -8.68 37.24 -15.71
C THR A 668 -7.32 37.39 -15.01
N GLY A 669 -7.28 37.22 -13.68
CA GLY A 669 -6.04 37.22 -12.91
C GLY A 669 -5.13 36.04 -13.27
N ASP A 670 -5.71 34.87 -13.52
CA ASP A 670 -4.98 33.66 -13.92
C ASP A 670 -4.36 33.81 -15.31
N ILE A 671 -5.13 34.38 -16.26
CA ILE A 671 -4.62 34.70 -17.60
C ILE A 671 -3.47 35.71 -17.53
N ALA A 672 -3.59 36.75 -16.71
CA ALA A 672 -2.52 37.73 -16.51
C ALA A 672 -1.26 37.14 -15.86
N ALA A 673 -1.40 36.10 -15.03
CA ALA A 673 -0.27 35.43 -14.36
C ALA A 673 0.51 34.46 -15.25
N LEU A 674 -0.02 34.04 -16.40
CA LEU A 674 0.70 33.21 -17.36
C LEU A 674 1.90 33.96 -17.96
N LYS A 675 3.02 33.29 -18.20
CA LYS A 675 4.16 33.88 -18.90
C LYS A 675 3.85 34.03 -20.40
N PRO A 676 4.52 34.97 -21.12
CA PRO A 676 4.36 35.11 -22.57
C PRO A 676 4.58 33.81 -23.36
N THR A 677 5.50 32.94 -22.90
CA THR A 677 5.74 31.62 -23.53
C THR A 677 4.61 30.63 -23.30
N GLN A 678 3.87 30.72 -22.18
CA GLN A 678 2.70 29.89 -21.91
C GLN A 678 1.51 30.32 -22.77
N ILE A 679 1.28 31.63 -22.91
CA ILE A 679 0.26 32.19 -23.82
C ILE A 679 0.55 31.81 -25.28
N ALA A 680 1.82 31.91 -25.70
CA ALA A 680 2.24 31.51 -27.04
C ALA A 680 2.02 30.01 -27.32
N ALA A 681 2.03 29.16 -26.29
CA ALA A 681 1.81 27.71 -26.42
C ALA A 681 0.33 27.32 -26.59
N LEU A 682 -0.62 28.25 -26.43
CA LEU A 682 -2.04 27.98 -26.63
C LEU A 682 -2.35 27.71 -28.11
N LYS A 683 -3.21 26.74 -28.38
CA LYS A 683 -3.73 26.47 -29.72
C LYS A 683 -4.71 27.57 -30.12
N THR A 684 -4.93 27.75 -31.42
CA THR A 684 -5.89 28.72 -31.97
C THR A 684 -7.31 28.52 -31.42
N THR A 685 -7.73 27.27 -31.20
CA THR A 685 -9.04 26.92 -30.59
C THR A 685 -9.13 27.25 -29.10
N GLN A 686 -8.00 27.36 -28.40
CA GLN A 686 -7.96 27.82 -27.01
C GLN A 686 -7.98 29.34 -26.94
N ILE A 687 -7.27 30.03 -27.84
CA ILE A 687 -7.29 31.49 -27.97
C ILE A 687 -8.68 31.99 -28.34
N SER A 688 -9.35 31.37 -29.30
CA SER A 688 -10.72 31.74 -29.67
C SER A 688 -11.76 31.45 -28.58
N ALA A 689 -11.45 30.58 -27.62
CA ALA A 689 -12.31 30.25 -26.49
C ALA A 689 -12.17 31.23 -25.31
N LEU A 690 -11.14 32.11 -25.31
CA LEU A 690 -11.01 33.15 -24.30
C LEU A 690 -12.17 34.15 -24.42
N SER A 691 -12.76 34.53 -23.30
CA SER A 691 -13.70 35.66 -23.25
C SER A 691 -13.00 36.98 -23.59
N THR A 692 -13.79 37.99 -23.96
CA THR A 692 -13.29 39.35 -24.20
C THR A 692 -12.60 39.94 -22.96
N ALA A 693 -13.12 39.65 -21.76
CA ALA A 693 -12.51 40.07 -20.50
C ALA A 693 -11.14 39.41 -20.25
N GLN A 694 -10.99 38.12 -20.59
CA GLN A 694 -9.70 37.42 -20.50
C GLN A 694 -8.68 37.96 -21.51
N ILE A 695 -9.10 38.27 -22.74
CA ILE A 695 -8.22 38.91 -23.74
C ILE A 695 -7.79 40.31 -23.28
N GLY A 696 -8.71 41.11 -22.74
CA GLY A 696 -8.39 42.44 -22.19
C GLY A 696 -7.54 42.40 -20.91
N ALA A 697 -7.42 41.23 -20.27
CA ALA A 697 -6.54 41.03 -19.11
C ALA A 697 -5.12 40.57 -19.48
N LEU A 698 -4.86 40.27 -20.76
CA LEU A 698 -3.50 39.98 -21.23
C LEU A 698 -2.62 41.22 -21.05
N THR A 699 -1.42 41.00 -20.53
CA THR A 699 -0.36 41.98 -20.56
C THR A 699 0.13 42.19 -21.98
N THR A 700 0.64 43.39 -22.27
CA THR A 700 1.19 43.74 -23.59
C THR A 700 2.32 42.81 -24.04
N ALA A 701 3.12 42.28 -23.11
CA ALA A 701 4.15 41.29 -23.44
C ALA A 701 3.56 39.93 -23.86
N GLN A 702 2.44 39.51 -23.28
CA GLN A 702 1.72 38.30 -23.68
C GLN A 702 1.03 38.47 -25.04
N VAL A 703 0.44 39.64 -25.32
CA VAL A 703 -0.13 39.89 -26.65
C VAL A 703 0.96 39.87 -27.74
N GLY A 704 2.12 40.49 -27.47
CA GLY A 704 3.26 40.48 -28.38
C GLY A 704 3.92 39.10 -28.60
N SER A 705 3.65 38.11 -27.73
CA SER A 705 4.15 36.74 -27.90
C SER A 705 3.24 35.84 -28.72
N LEU A 706 1.98 36.24 -28.97
CA LEU A 706 1.07 35.50 -29.85
C LEU A 706 1.66 35.38 -31.26
N SER A 707 1.45 34.23 -31.89
CA SER A 707 1.74 34.04 -33.30
C SER A 707 0.72 34.78 -34.17
N ALA A 708 1.09 35.03 -35.43
CA ALA A 708 0.20 35.59 -36.44
C ALA A 708 -1.11 34.76 -36.58
N THR A 709 -1.01 33.43 -36.56
CA THR A 709 -2.16 32.52 -36.64
C THR A 709 -3.07 32.60 -35.41
N GLN A 710 -2.53 32.82 -34.21
CA GLN A 710 -3.34 33.01 -33.00
C GLN A 710 -4.06 34.36 -33.02
N ILE A 711 -3.42 35.43 -33.52
CA ILE A 711 -4.06 36.75 -33.66
C ILE A 711 -5.20 36.70 -34.67
N GLY A 712 -5.00 36.09 -35.84
CA GLY A 712 -6.07 35.91 -36.84
C GLY A 712 -7.15 34.89 -36.46
N ALA A 713 -7.04 34.23 -35.29
CA ALA A 713 -8.08 33.37 -34.74
C ALA A 713 -8.96 34.07 -33.70
N LEU A 714 -8.65 35.34 -33.36
CA LEU A 714 -9.47 36.14 -32.46
C LEU A 714 -10.79 36.53 -33.15
N SER A 715 -11.87 36.53 -32.38
CA SER A 715 -13.12 37.15 -32.81
C SER A 715 -13.00 38.68 -32.81
N THR A 716 -13.89 39.34 -33.54
CA THR A 716 -13.98 40.82 -33.59
C THR A 716 -14.15 41.44 -32.20
N GLY A 717 -14.94 40.81 -31.33
CA GLY A 717 -15.11 41.27 -29.94
C GLY A 717 -13.84 41.13 -29.09
N GLN A 718 -13.05 40.08 -29.32
CA GLN A 718 -11.77 39.88 -28.65
C GLN A 718 -10.72 40.89 -29.14
N VAL A 719 -10.64 41.16 -30.45
CA VAL A 719 -9.76 42.20 -31.01
C VAL A 719 -10.14 43.58 -30.47
N GLY A 720 -11.44 43.87 -30.36
CA GLY A 720 -11.94 45.10 -29.74
C GLY A 720 -11.56 45.27 -28.26
N ALA A 721 -11.28 44.17 -27.55
CA ALA A 721 -10.88 44.20 -26.14
C ALA A 721 -9.37 44.48 -25.92
N LEU A 722 -8.55 44.47 -26.97
CA LEU A 722 -7.12 44.80 -26.87
C LEU A 722 -6.92 46.28 -26.50
N SER A 723 -5.96 46.58 -25.64
CA SER A 723 -5.63 47.99 -25.35
C SER A 723 -4.86 48.63 -26.52
N THR A 724 -4.77 49.95 -26.56
CA THR A 724 -3.93 50.66 -27.54
C THR A 724 -2.46 50.27 -27.42
N ALA A 725 -1.96 50.02 -26.21
CA ALA A 725 -0.60 49.54 -25.99
C ALA A 725 -0.38 48.14 -26.60
N ASP A 726 -1.38 47.27 -26.53
CA ASP A 726 -1.33 45.94 -27.15
C ASP A 726 -1.27 46.02 -28.67
N ILE A 727 -2.07 46.91 -29.28
CA ILE A 727 -2.03 47.17 -30.71
C ILE A 727 -0.66 47.68 -31.15
N THR A 728 -0.06 48.62 -30.40
CA THR A 728 1.31 49.09 -30.68
C THR A 728 2.35 47.98 -30.56
N ALA A 729 2.16 47.02 -29.65
CA ALA A 729 3.09 45.91 -29.43
C ALA A 729 2.99 44.77 -30.47
N LEU A 730 1.93 44.72 -31.28
CA LEU A 730 1.81 43.72 -32.34
C LEU A 730 2.95 43.82 -33.35
N LYS A 731 3.52 42.69 -33.76
CA LYS A 731 4.44 42.64 -34.89
C LYS A 731 3.67 42.87 -36.19
N THR A 732 4.36 43.35 -37.22
CA THR A 732 3.76 43.56 -38.55
C THR A 732 3.12 42.30 -39.12
N THR A 733 3.69 41.12 -38.87
CA THR A 733 3.11 39.83 -39.28
C THR A 733 1.82 39.48 -38.54
N GLN A 734 1.67 39.94 -37.29
CA GLN A 734 0.43 39.78 -36.52
C GLN A 734 -0.65 40.74 -37.02
N VAL A 735 -0.29 42.00 -37.30
CA VAL A 735 -1.23 42.99 -37.89
C VAL A 735 -1.72 42.54 -39.27
N ALA A 736 -0.82 42.03 -40.12
CA ALA A 736 -1.19 41.50 -41.42
C ALA A 736 -2.08 40.23 -41.35
N ALA A 737 -2.09 39.52 -40.22
CA ALA A 737 -2.90 38.32 -40.02
C ALA A 737 -4.33 38.62 -39.53
N LEU A 738 -4.62 39.85 -39.10
CA LEU A 738 -5.99 40.25 -38.76
C LEU A 738 -6.91 40.10 -39.98
N THR A 739 -8.12 39.62 -39.77
CA THR A 739 -9.12 39.59 -40.85
C THR A 739 -9.63 41.00 -41.15
N SER A 740 -10.20 41.22 -42.34
CA SER A 740 -10.85 42.49 -42.66
C SER A 740 -11.97 42.85 -41.67
N ALA A 741 -12.68 41.85 -41.13
CA ALA A 741 -13.71 42.06 -40.11
C ALA A 741 -13.12 42.50 -38.77
N GLU A 742 -11.98 41.94 -38.36
CA GLU A 742 -11.26 42.35 -37.15
C GLU A 742 -10.69 43.76 -37.28
N VAL A 743 -10.12 44.13 -38.43
CA VAL A 743 -9.63 45.50 -38.69
C VAL A 743 -10.78 46.51 -38.67
N ALA A 744 -11.93 46.17 -39.25
CA ALA A 744 -13.13 47.00 -39.19
C ALA A 744 -13.66 47.16 -37.75
N ALA A 745 -13.47 46.15 -36.89
CA ALA A 745 -13.91 46.16 -35.50
C ALA A 745 -13.00 46.96 -34.54
N LEU A 746 -11.79 47.35 -34.97
CA LEU A 746 -10.92 48.21 -34.17
C LEU A 746 -11.60 49.55 -33.87
N SER A 747 -11.47 50.04 -32.65
CA SER A 747 -11.84 51.43 -32.33
C SER A 747 -10.91 52.41 -33.06
N THR A 748 -11.36 53.65 -33.20
CA THR A 748 -10.54 54.75 -33.75
C THR A 748 -9.26 54.98 -32.93
N ALA A 749 -9.32 54.82 -31.61
CA ALA A 749 -8.14 54.90 -30.74
C ALA A 749 -7.13 53.77 -30.99
N GLN A 750 -7.62 52.54 -31.23
CA GLN A 750 -6.75 51.40 -31.58
C GLN A 750 -6.11 51.59 -32.96
N VAL A 751 -6.85 52.07 -33.97
CA VAL A 751 -6.27 52.37 -35.29
C VAL A 751 -5.23 53.48 -35.20
N GLY A 752 -5.49 54.54 -34.44
CA GLY A 752 -4.52 55.62 -34.18
C GLY A 752 -3.30 55.20 -33.37
N ALA A 753 -3.35 54.04 -32.68
CA ALA A 753 -2.22 53.47 -31.93
C ALA A 753 -1.32 52.57 -32.79
N LEU A 754 -1.72 52.25 -34.03
CA LEU A 754 -0.85 51.56 -34.98
C LEU A 754 0.37 52.43 -35.26
N THR A 755 1.55 51.83 -35.15
CA THR A 755 2.77 52.43 -35.64
C THR A 755 2.73 52.58 -37.16
N THR A 756 3.41 53.58 -37.69
CA THR A 756 3.53 53.85 -39.13
C THR A 756 3.97 52.61 -39.92
N THR A 757 4.88 51.80 -39.36
CA THR A 757 5.31 50.53 -39.98
C THR A 757 4.17 49.51 -40.04
N GLN A 758 3.38 49.36 -38.98
CA GLN A 758 2.22 48.47 -38.97
C GLN A 758 1.16 48.90 -39.99
N VAL A 759 0.87 50.21 -40.10
CA VAL A 759 -0.06 50.76 -41.11
C VAL A 759 0.41 50.41 -42.53
N GLY A 760 1.71 50.58 -42.83
CA GLY A 760 2.30 50.20 -44.11
C GLY A 760 2.26 48.69 -44.42
N THR A 761 2.00 47.84 -43.43
CA THR A 761 1.87 46.38 -43.62
C THR A 761 0.44 45.87 -43.78
N LEU A 762 -0.58 46.73 -43.62
CA LEU A 762 -1.96 46.34 -43.87
C LEU A 762 -2.13 45.83 -45.31
N THR A 763 -2.89 44.76 -45.49
CA THR A 763 -3.27 44.28 -46.81
C THR A 763 -4.26 45.25 -47.46
N THR A 764 -4.41 45.18 -48.79
CA THR A 764 -5.37 46.03 -49.52
C THR A 764 -6.81 45.81 -49.06
N THR A 765 -7.18 44.56 -48.70
CA THR A 765 -8.51 44.23 -48.16
C THR A 765 -8.71 44.72 -46.74
N GLN A 766 -7.66 44.79 -45.92
CA GLN A 766 -7.75 45.40 -44.58
C GLN A 766 -7.89 46.92 -44.67
N VAL A 767 -7.14 47.58 -45.56
CA VAL A 767 -7.26 49.04 -45.79
C VAL A 767 -8.66 49.41 -46.29
N ALA A 768 -9.21 48.64 -47.22
CA ALA A 768 -10.58 48.85 -47.71
C ALA A 768 -11.66 48.63 -46.62
N ALA A 769 -11.36 47.83 -45.59
CA ALA A 769 -12.28 47.52 -44.51
C ALA A 769 -12.33 48.61 -43.41
N LEU A 770 -11.37 49.53 -43.37
CA LEU A 770 -11.38 50.63 -42.41
C LEU A 770 -12.60 51.55 -42.65
N SER A 771 -13.29 51.92 -41.60
CA SER A 771 -14.30 52.99 -41.65
C SER A 771 -13.65 54.35 -41.95
N THR A 772 -14.46 55.29 -42.42
CA THR A 772 -14.03 56.68 -42.64
C THR A 772 -13.50 57.35 -41.36
N ALA A 773 -14.11 57.04 -40.20
CA ALA A 773 -13.66 57.55 -38.92
C ALA A 773 -12.26 57.02 -38.53
N GLN A 774 -11.99 55.73 -38.77
CA GLN A 774 -10.67 55.13 -38.54
C GLN A 774 -9.61 55.71 -39.49
N ILE A 775 -9.93 55.88 -40.78
CA ILE A 775 -9.03 56.54 -41.74
C ILE A 775 -8.71 57.98 -41.31
N GLY A 776 -9.70 58.71 -40.81
CA GLY A 776 -9.53 60.08 -40.29
C GLY A 776 -8.58 60.18 -39.10
N THR A 777 -8.37 59.10 -38.33
CA THR A 777 -7.43 59.09 -37.20
C THR A 777 -5.97 58.83 -37.57
N LEU A 778 -5.69 58.36 -38.79
CA LEU A 778 -4.32 58.12 -39.24
C LEU A 778 -3.55 59.43 -39.37
N SER A 779 -2.29 59.47 -38.93
CA SER A 779 -1.47 60.67 -39.15
C SER A 779 -1.09 60.83 -40.62
N SER A 780 -0.65 62.03 -40.99
CA SER A 780 -0.10 62.29 -42.34
C SER A 780 1.05 61.34 -42.68
N THR A 781 1.88 60.98 -41.69
CA THR A 781 3.00 60.03 -41.84
C THR A 781 2.51 58.61 -42.10
N ASP A 782 1.41 58.20 -41.46
CA ASP A 782 0.82 56.87 -41.67
C ASP A 782 0.20 56.75 -43.07
N ILE A 783 -0.45 57.80 -43.55
CA ILE A 783 -0.94 57.88 -44.93
C ILE A 783 0.21 57.82 -45.93
N ALA A 784 1.31 58.53 -45.68
CA ALA A 784 2.51 58.46 -46.52
C ALA A 784 3.18 57.08 -46.53
N ALA A 785 3.03 56.29 -45.45
CA ALA A 785 3.60 54.95 -45.33
C ALA A 785 2.79 53.86 -46.07
N LEU A 786 1.56 54.14 -46.51
CA LEU A 786 0.80 53.22 -47.34
C LEU A 786 1.49 52.98 -48.68
N LYS A 787 1.47 51.76 -49.18
CA LYS A 787 1.90 51.46 -50.56
C LYS A 787 0.88 52.01 -51.55
N ALA A 788 1.33 52.29 -52.77
CA ALA A 788 0.49 52.72 -53.87
C ALA A 788 -0.75 51.81 -54.09
N THR A 789 -0.58 50.49 -53.93
CA THR A 789 -1.69 49.52 -54.04
C THR A 789 -2.69 49.60 -52.88
N GLN A 790 -2.24 49.96 -51.67
CA GLN A 790 -3.12 50.19 -50.52
C GLN A 790 -3.93 51.48 -50.69
N VAL A 791 -3.31 52.55 -51.20
CA VAL A 791 -4.00 53.81 -51.52
C VAL A 791 -5.05 53.60 -52.62
N ALA A 792 -4.72 52.83 -53.66
CA ALA A 792 -5.68 52.45 -54.70
C ALA A 792 -6.84 51.57 -54.18
N ALA A 793 -6.65 50.87 -53.06
CA ALA A 793 -7.68 50.03 -52.44
C ALA A 793 -8.66 50.81 -51.54
N LEU A 794 -8.37 52.08 -51.21
CA LEU A 794 -9.32 52.92 -50.48
C LEU A 794 -10.63 53.06 -51.27
N THR A 795 -11.76 53.00 -50.60
CA THR A 795 -13.05 53.36 -51.19
C THR A 795 -13.12 54.86 -51.45
N THR A 796 -13.99 55.28 -52.37
CA THR A 796 -14.21 56.70 -52.66
C THR A 796 -14.65 57.48 -51.42
N THR A 797 -15.44 56.87 -50.54
CA THR A 797 -15.87 57.49 -49.27
C THR A 797 -14.71 57.65 -48.28
N GLN A 798 -13.79 56.67 -48.21
CA GLN A 798 -12.59 56.81 -47.39
C GLN A 798 -11.65 57.91 -47.93
N VAL A 799 -11.47 58.00 -49.24
CA VAL A 799 -10.66 59.08 -49.86
C VAL A 799 -11.28 60.45 -49.59
N ALA A 800 -12.61 60.59 -49.71
CA ALA A 800 -13.31 61.84 -49.39
C ALA A 800 -13.20 62.22 -47.90
N ALA A 801 -13.02 61.24 -47.01
CA ALA A 801 -12.86 61.46 -45.57
C ALA A 801 -11.45 61.88 -45.13
N LEU A 802 -10.43 61.80 -46.01
CA LEU A 802 -9.08 62.25 -45.69
C LEU A 802 -9.05 63.77 -45.47
N SER A 803 -8.30 64.23 -44.48
CA SER A 803 -8.02 65.66 -44.31
C SER A 803 -7.14 66.18 -45.45
N THR A 804 -7.12 67.50 -45.64
CA THR A 804 -6.22 68.15 -46.60
C THR A 804 -4.75 67.89 -46.30
N SER A 805 -4.37 67.83 -45.02
CA SER A 805 -3.01 67.48 -44.59
C SER A 805 -2.62 66.04 -44.92
N GLN A 806 -3.56 65.08 -44.80
CA GLN A 806 -3.32 63.69 -45.20
C GLN A 806 -3.20 63.56 -46.72
N ILE A 807 -4.03 64.25 -47.50
CA ILE A 807 -3.93 64.27 -48.97
C ILE A 807 -2.60 64.90 -49.42
N GLY A 808 -2.20 66.03 -48.83
CA GLY A 808 -0.93 66.68 -49.14
C GLY A 808 0.31 65.90 -48.69
N ALA A 809 0.14 64.88 -47.85
CA ALA A 809 1.22 63.98 -47.43
C ALA A 809 1.35 62.72 -48.31
N LEU A 810 0.42 62.49 -49.24
CA LEU A 810 0.58 61.44 -50.23
C LEU A 810 1.85 61.70 -51.05
N THR A 811 2.64 60.67 -51.24
CA THR A 811 3.75 60.67 -52.19
C THR A 811 3.19 60.73 -53.61
N THR A 812 4.00 61.26 -54.53
CA THR A 812 3.66 61.35 -55.96
C THR A 812 3.26 60.00 -56.57
N THR A 813 3.91 58.91 -56.17
CA THR A 813 3.57 57.54 -56.59
C THR A 813 2.19 57.11 -56.08
N GLN A 814 1.83 57.47 -54.85
CA GLN A 814 0.50 57.16 -54.30
C GLN A 814 -0.60 57.98 -54.99
N VAL A 815 -0.36 59.26 -55.31
CA VAL A 815 -1.31 60.11 -56.06
C VAL A 815 -1.54 59.54 -57.47
N ALA A 816 -0.48 59.12 -58.17
CA ALA A 816 -0.57 58.48 -59.48
C ALA A 816 -1.28 57.09 -59.44
N ALA A 817 -1.38 56.49 -58.26
CA ALA A 817 -2.06 55.22 -58.04
C ALA A 817 -3.56 55.36 -57.75
N LEU A 818 -4.05 56.57 -57.43
CA LEU A 818 -5.47 56.81 -57.25
C LEU A 818 -6.26 56.39 -58.49
N THR A 819 -7.38 55.71 -58.30
CA THR A 819 -8.31 55.42 -59.38
C THR A 819 -9.02 56.70 -59.83
N THR A 820 -9.56 56.70 -61.04
CA THR A 820 -10.35 57.84 -61.56
C THR A 820 -11.55 58.16 -60.67
N ALA A 821 -12.20 57.13 -60.10
CA ALA A 821 -13.31 57.30 -59.16
C ALA A 821 -12.86 57.95 -57.85
N GLN A 822 -11.69 57.56 -57.31
CA GLN A 822 -11.13 58.19 -56.10
C GLN A 822 -10.75 59.66 -56.35
N VAL A 823 -10.16 59.97 -57.51
CA VAL A 823 -9.83 61.36 -57.89
C VAL A 823 -11.10 62.21 -58.01
N GLY A 824 -12.15 61.68 -58.64
CA GLY A 824 -13.45 62.36 -58.72
C GLY A 824 -14.15 62.53 -57.36
N ALA A 825 -13.79 61.72 -56.35
CA ALA A 825 -14.35 61.78 -55.00
C ALA A 825 -13.64 62.80 -54.08
N LEU A 826 -12.49 63.36 -54.47
CA LEU A 826 -11.82 64.39 -53.69
C LEU A 826 -12.71 65.63 -53.52
N SER A 827 -12.69 66.26 -52.37
CA SER A 827 -13.24 67.61 -52.21
C SER A 827 -12.35 68.62 -52.93
N THR A 828 -12.91 69.80 -53.21
CA THR A 828 -12.16 70.92 -53.80
C THR A 828 -10.98 71.34 -52.93
N ALA A 829 -11.13 71.33 -51.61
CA ALA A 829 -10.06 71.64 -50.66
C ALA A 829 -8.92 70.59 -50.70
N GLN A 830 -9.26 69.30 -50.83
CA GLN A 830 -8.28 68.23 -50.97
C GLN A 830 -7.51 68.33 -52.29
N VAL A 831 -8.16 68.66 -53.39
CA VAL A 831 -7.48 68.91 -54.68
C VAL A 831 -6.54 70.11 -54.59
N GLY A 832 -6.95 71.19 -53.91
CA GLY A 832 -6.09 72.34 -53.65
C GLY A 832 -4.87 72.02 -52.77
N ALA A 833 -4.92 70.96 -51.96
CA ALA A 833 -3.82 70.53 -51.09
C ALA A 833 -2.75 69.68 -51.81
N LEU A 834 -3.00 69.21 -53.03
CA LEU A 834 -2.00 68.47 -53.82
C LEU A 834 -0.82 69.37 -54.18
N SER A 835 0.41 68.85 -54.14
CA SER A 835 1.54 69.61 -54.64
C SER A 835 1.49 69.74 -56.17
N THR A 836 2.26 70.66 -56.73
CA THR A 836 2.40 70.80 -58.19
C THR A 836 2.98 69.54 -58.84
N THR A 837 3.86 68.81 -58.12
CA THR A 837 4.43 67.53 -58.56
C THR A 837 3.38 66.43 -58.56
N ASP A 838 2.48 66.41 -57.56
CA ASP A 838 1.40 65.42 -57.49
C ASP A 838 0.40 65.61 -58.63
N VAL A 839 0.01 66.87 -58.91
CA VAL A 839 -0.87 67.19 -60.04
C VAL A 839 -0.23 66.82 -61.37
N ALA A 840 1.09 67.00 -61.52
CA ALA A 840 1.82 66.58 -62.71
C ALA A 840 1.98 65.05 -62.84
N ALA A 841 1.92 64.32 -61.72
CA ALA A 841 2.02 62.86 -61.69
C ALA A 841 0.67 62.16 -61.97
N LEU A 842 -0.46 62.90 -61.95
CA LEU A 842 -1.75 62.36 -62.35
C LEU A 842 -1.69 61.87 -63.80
N LYS A 843 -2.22 60.67 -64.03
CA LYS A 843 -2.47 60.16 -65.37
C LYS A 843 -3.54 61.02 -66.04
N THR A 844 -3.45 61.15 -67.35
CA THR A 844 -4.41 61.92 -68.16
C THR A 844 -5.87 61.50 -67.90
N THR A 845 -6.14 60.22 -67.66
CA THR A 845 -7.49 59.74 -67.31
C THR A 845 -7.96 60.19 -65.92
N GLN A 846 -7.04 60.35 -64.96
CA GLN A 846 -7.33 60.92 -63.64
C GLN A 846 -7.62 62.42 -63.74
N VAL A 847 -6.83 63.16 -64.53
CA VAL A 847 -7.08 64.60 -64.77
C VAL A 847 -8.44 64.81 -65.44
N ALA A 848 -8.78 64.01 -66.44
CA ALA A 848 -10.09 64.06 -67.08
C ALA A 848 -11.25 63.75 -66.12
N ALA A 849 -11.02 62.92 -65.10
CA ALA A 849 -12.01 62.55 -64.09
C ALA A 849 -12.26 63.62 -63.02
N LEU A 850 -11.47 64.71 -62.99
CA LEU A 850 -11.73 65.83 -62.08
C LEU A 850 -13.11 66.44 -62.36
N THR A 851 -13.88 66.75 -61.33
CA THR A 851 -15.12 67.51 -61.49
C THR A 851 -14.80 68.96 -61.86
N THR A 852 -15.78 69.68 -62.40
CA THR A 852 -15.65 71.11 -62.72
C THR A 852 -15.26 71.94 -61.49
N GLY A 853 -15.83 71.63 -60.32
CA GLY A 853 -15.48 72.29 -59.06
C GLY A 853 -14.05 72.00 -58.59
N GLN A 854 -13.58 70.76 -58.78
CA GLN A 854 -12.19 70.40 -58.47
C GLN A 854 -11.19 71.12 -59.38
N VAL A 855 -11.48 71.25 -60.68
CA VAL A 855 -10.62 72.00 -61.62
C VAL A 855 -10.60 73.48 -61.26
N ALA A 856 -11.73 74.07 -60.85
CA ALA A 856 -11.79 75.45 -60.37
C ALA A 856 -10.96 75.68 -59.09
N ALA A 857 -10.76 74.64 -58.28
CA ALA A 857 -9.98 74.71 -57.05
C ALA A 857 -8.46 74.60 -57.26
N LEU A 858 -8.01 74.26 -58.47
CA LEU A 858 -6.58 74.23 -58.79
C LEU A 858 -6.00 75.65 -58.76
N THR A 859 -4.87 75.78 -58.07
CA THR A 859 -4.04 76.99 -58.10
C THR A 859 -3.38 77.16 -59.46
N GLY A 860 -2.99 78.39 -59.80
CA GLY A 860 -2.32 78.68 -61.07
C GLY A 860 -1.07 77.82 -61.29
N SER A 861 -0.27 77.59 -60.24
CA SER A 861 0.92 76.73 -60.32
C SER A 861 0.58 75.26 -60.59
N GLN A 862 -0.52 74.73 -60.04
CA GLN A 862 -0.99 73.37 -60.33
C GLN A 862 -1.55 73.26 -61.77
N VAL A 863 -2.31 74.26 -62.23
CA VAL A 863 -2.78 74.30 -63.63
C VAL A 863 -1.59 74.35 -64.61
N GLY A 864 -0.55 75.12 -64.29
CA GLY A 864 0.69 75.20 -65.09
C GLY A 864 1.58 73.95 -65.02
N SER A 865 1.36 73.04 -64.06
CA SER A 865 2.11 71.78 -63.94
C SER A 865 1.50 70.63 -64.76
N LEU A 866 0.24 70.72 -65.17
CA LEU A 866 -0.40 69.77 -66.09
C LEU A 866 0.38 69.62 -67.40
N SER A 867 0.39 68.42 -67.99
CA SER A 867 0.94 68.27 -69.34
C SER A 867 0.00 68.87 -70.39
N ALA A 868 0.53 69.09 -71.60
CA ALA A 868 -0.27 69.51 -72.75
C ALA A 868 -1.40 68.49 -73.05
N THR A 869 -1.11 67.20 -72.88
CA THR A 869 -2.08 66.11 -73.06
C THR A 869 -3.19 66.15 -72.01
N ASP A 870 -2.85 66.48 -70.77
CA ASP A 870 -3.82 66.55 -69.67
C ASP A 870 -4.80 67.71 -69.87
N VAL A 871 -4.29 68.89 -70.26
CA VAL A 871 -5.11 70.05 -70.59
C VAL A 871 -6.04 69.75 -71.79
N ALA A 872 -5.56 69.02 -72.80
CA ALA A 872 -6.38 68.60 -73.94
C ALA A 872 -7.45 67.54 -73.60
N ALA A 873 -7.28 66.82 -72.48
CA ALA A 873 -8.21 65.81 -72.00
C ALA A 873 -9.36 66.39 -71.16
N LEU A 874 -9.21 67.61 -70.65
CA LEU A 874 -10.28 68.31 -69.92
C LEU A 874 -11.52 68.53 -70.83
N SER A 875 -12.72 68.43 -70.26
CA SER A 875 -13.95 68.84 -70.92
C SER A 875 -14.02 70.36 -71.07
N THR A 876 -14.91 70.82 -71.94
CA THR A 876 -15.20 72.25 -72.12
C THR A 876 -15.66 72.91 -70.82
N SER A 877 -16.46 72.21 -70.00
CA SER A 877 -16.90 72.72 -68.71
C SER A 877 -15.76 72.83 -67.69
N GLN A 878 -14.83 71.87 -67.67
CA GLN A 878 -13.64 71.96 -66.81
C GLN A 878 -12.72 73.12 -67.23
N ILE A 879 -12.51 73.32 -68.54
CA ILE A 879 -11.73 74.46 -69.06
C ILE A 879 -12.39 75.79 -68.70
N GLY A 880 -13.71 75.91 -68.88
CA GLY A 880 -14.46 77.09 -68.48
C GLY A 880 -14.41 77.37 -66.97
N ALA A 881 -14.16 76.35 -66.14
CA ALA A 881 -14.08 76.49 -64.69
C ALA A 881 -12.69 76.98 -64.18
N ILE A 882 -11.65 76.98 -65.01
CA ILE A 882 -10.32 77.47 -64.62
C ILE A 882 -10.39 78.98 -64.33
N SER A 883 -9.94 79.43 -63.17
CA SER A 883 -9.97 80.88 -62.86
C SER A 883 -9.14 81.69 -63.87
N THR A 884 -9.50 82.96 -64.05
CA THR A 884 -8.77 83.87 -64.95
C THR A 884 -7.29 84.00 -64.58
N THR A 885 -6.97 84.00 -63.29
CA THR A 885 -5.58 83.99 -62.79
C THR A 885 -4.82 82.71 -63.11
N SER A 886 -5.50 81.55 -63.08
CA SER A 886 -4.90 80.26 -63.42
C SER A 886 -4.75 80.06 -64.93
N ILE A 887 -5.63 80.65 -65.76
CA ILE A 887 -5.48 80.69 -67.22
C ILE A 887 -4.16 81.35 -67.61
N ALA A 888 -3.78 82.47 -66.97
CA ALA A 888 -2.50 83.13 -67.20
C ALA A 888 -1.28 82.26 -66.85
N SER A 889 -1.47 81.21 -66.03
CA SER A 889 -0.39 80.29 -65.64
C SER A 889 -0.18 79.13 -66.63
N LEU A 890 -1.04 78.98 -67.65
CA LEU A 890 -0.87 77.97 -68.69
C LEU A 890 0.38 78.26 -69.54
N LYS A 891 1.21 77.25 -69.77
CA LYS A 891 2.32 77.31 -70.72
C LYS A 891 1.79 77.37 -72.14
N THR A 892 2.56 77.97 -73.03
CA THR A 892 2.24 78.08 -74.46
C THR A 892 1.96 76.72 -75.12
N THR A 893 2.65 75.67 -74.69
CA THR A 893 2.42 74.29 -75.17
C THR A 893 1.07 73.73 -74.71
N GLN A 894 0.60 74.09 -73.51
CA GLN A 894 -0.72 73.70 -73.01
C GLN A 894 -1.82 74.45 -73.77
N ILE A 895 -1.63 75.76 -74.02
CA ILE A 895 -2.54 76.58 -74.82
C ILE A 895 -2.68 76.02 -76.24
N ALA A 896 -1.56 75.70 -76.90
CA ALA A 896 -1.58 75.11 -78.23
C ALA A 896 -2.25 73.72 -78.29
N ALA A 897 -2.28 72.98 -77.18
CA ALA A 897 -2.89 71.67 -77.10
C ALA A 897 -4.41 71.70 -76.87
N LEU A 898 -4.99 72.85 -76.49
CA LEU A 898 -6.43 72.98 -76.33
C LEU A 898 -7.16 72.67 -77.64
N LYS A 899 -8.21 71.86 -77.58
CA LYS A 899 -9.10 71.64 -78.71
C LYS A 899 -9.90 72.90 -78.99
N THR A 900 -10.34 73.07 -80.23
CA THR A 900 -11.15 74.23 -80.66
C THR A 900 -12.41 74.41 -79.81
N ALA A 901 -13.09 73.32 -79.44
CA ALA A 901 -14.25 73.37 -78.54
C ALA A 901 -13.89 73.88 -77.12
N GLN A 902 -12.68 73.57 -76.62
CA GLN A 902 -12.21 74.07 -75.33
C GLN A 902 -11.86 75.55 -75.39
N ILE A 903 -11.25 76.02 -76.48
CA ILE A 903 -10.99 77.46 -76.72
C ILE A 903 -12.29 78.25 -76.81
N GLY A 904 -13.27 77.74 -77.57
CA GLY A 904 -14.60 78.36 -77.66
C GLY A 904 -15.35 78.38 -76.32
N ALA A 905 -15.02 77.48 -75.39
CA ALA A 905 -15.63 77.42 -74.06
C ALA A 905 -15.03 78.41 -73.04
N LEU A 906 -13.91 79.07 -73.35
CA LEU A 906 -13.35 80.11 -72.48
C LEU A 906 -14.31 81.30 -72.37
N SER A 907 -14.54 81.81 -71.17
CA SER A 907 -15.23 83.10 -71.02
C SER A 907 -14.40 84.24 -71.60
N THR A 908 -15.04 85.37 -71.90
CA THR A 908 -14.35 86.58 -72.33
C THR A 908 -13.31 87.05 -71.30
N SER A 909 -13.62 86.95 -70.00
CA SER A 909 -12.65 87.27 -68.94
C SER A 909 -11.44 86.33 -68.93
N GLN A 910 -11.60 85.04 -69.24
CA GLN A 910 -10.49 84.10 -69.35
C GLN A 910 -9.63 84.37 -70.60
N VAL A 911 -10.25 84.70 -71.74
CA VAL A 911 -9.51 85.08 -72.96
C VAL A 911 -8.73 86.38 -72.75
N GLY A 912 -9.32 87.38 -72.10
CA GLY A 912 -8.64 88.63 -71.74
C GLY A 912 -7.55 88.47 -70.67
N ALA A 913 -7.51 87.34 -69.95
CA ALA A 913 -6.46 87.02 -68.99
C ALA A 913 -5.28 86.27 -69.61
N LEU A 914 -5.37 85.86 -70.88
CA LEU A 914 -4.23 85.30 -71.61
C LEU A 914 -3.15 86.36 -71.74
N THR A 915 -1.90 85.96 -71.50
CA THR A 915 -0.73 86.76 -71.84
C THR A 915 -0.55 86.80 -73.35
N SER A 916 0.07 87.85 -73.86
CA SER A 916 0.36 88.00 -75.29
C SER A 916 1.15 86.83 -75.89
N THR A 917 2.00 86.18 -75.09
CA THR A 917 2.75 84.99 -75.51
C THR A 917 1.83 83.76 -75.62
N GLN A 918 0.84 83.62 -74.74
CA GLN A 918 -0.17 82.56 -74.83
C GLN A 918 -1.11 82.79 -76.03
N VAL A 919 -1.52 84.03 -76.29
CA VAL A 919 -2.33 84.38 -77.48
C VAL A 919 -1.57 84.04 -78.77
N ALA A 920 -0.29 84.38 -78.86
CA ALA A 920 0.58 84.02 -79.98
C ALA A 920 0.83 82.50 -80.14
N ALA A 921 0.58 81.72 -79.07
CA ALA A 921 0.72 80.26 -79.09
C ALA A 921 -0.53 79.55 -79.63
N LEU A 922 -1.68 80.23 -79.75
CA LEU A 922 -2.88 79.65 -80.35
C LEU A 922 -2.61 79.25 -81.81
N THR A 923 -3.06 78.07 -82.20
CA THR A 923 -3.06 77.65 -83.60
C THR A 923 -4.08 78.48 -84.40
N THR A 924 -3.92 78.49 -85.72
CA THR A 924 -4.86 79.19 -86.62
C THR A 924 -6.30 78.68 -86.47
N THR A 925 -6.49 77.37 -86.26
CA THR A 925 -7.81 76.77 -86.04
C THR A 925 -8.40 77.18 -84.68
N GLN A 926 -7.59 77.30 -83.64
CA GLN A 926 -8.03 77.77 -82.33
C GLN A 926 -8.45 79.25 -82.38
N ILE A 927 -7.68 80.10 -83.07
CA ILE A 927 -8.04 81.51 -83.30
C ILE A 927 -9.40 81.61 -84.02
N ALA A 928 -9.61 80.83 -85.08
CA ALA A 928 -10.89 80.79 -85.79
C ALA A 928 -12.07 80.30 -84.93
N SER A 929 -11.79 79.53 -83.86
CA SER A 929 -12.82 79.00 -82.95
C SER A 929 -13.23 79.95 -81.82
N LEU A 930 -12.54 81.08 -81.63
CA LEU A 930 -12.98 82.11 -80.69
C LEU A 930 -14.31 82.73 -81.16
N SER A 931 -15.19 83.08 -80.24
CA SER A 931 -16.34 83.93 -80.55
C SER A 931 -15.89 85.37 -80.82
N SER A 932 -16.73 86.12 -81.54
CA SER A 932 -16.53 87.56 -81.74
C SER A 932 -16.34 88.33 -80.42
N ALA A 933 -17.07 87.95 -79.37
CA ALA A 933 -16.93 88.56 -78.05
C ALA A 933 -15.58 88.26 -77.39
N GLN A 934 -15.06 87.03 -77.55
CA GLN A 934 -13.73 86.66 -77.05
C GLN A 934 -12.60 87.34 -77.82
N VAL A 935 -12.74 87.55 -79.13
CA VAL A 935 -11.76 88.32 -79.92
C VAL A 935 -11.77 89.80 -79.51
N GLY A 936 -12.96 90.37 -79.27
CA GLY A 936 -13.11 91.77 -78.87
C GLY A 936 -12.43 92.15 -77.54
N VAL A 937 -12.22 91.20 -76.63
CA VAL A 937 -11.56 91.45 -75.33
C VAL A 937 -10.04 91.30 -75.35
N LEU A 938 -9.43 90.90 -76.47
CA LEU A 938 -7.96 90.86 -76.59
C LEU A 938 -7.38 92.27 -76.39
N SER A 939 -6.26 92.40 -75.69
CA SER A 939 -5.59 93.71 -75.63
C SER A 939 -4.97 94.06 -76.98
N THR A 940 -4.63 95.34 -77.18
CA THR A 940 -3.87 95.76 -78.37
C THR A 940 -2.51 95.07 -78.47
N ILE A 941 -1.90 94.73 -77.31
CA ILE A 941 -0.65 93.98 -77.24
C ILE A 941 -0.86 92.53 -77.72
N ASP A 942 -1.98 91.91 -77.35
CA ASP A 942 -2.30 90.54 -77.77
C ASP A 942 -2.55 90.47 -79.28
N VAL A 943 -3.28 91.44 -79.83
CA VAL A 943 -3.55 91.54 -81.27
C VAL A 943 -2.26 91.79 -82.05
N ALA A 944 -1.36 92.63 -81.54
CA ALA A 944 -0.04 92.85 -82.14
C ALA A 944 0.89 91.63 -82.04
N ALA A 945 0.68 90.76 -81.03
CA ALA A 945 1.46 89.54 -80.85
C ALA A 945 0.99 88.37 -81.72
N LEU A 946 -0.17 88.49 -82.38
CA LEU A 946 -0.64 87.47 -83.31
C LEU A 946 0.36 87.34 -84.48
N LYS A 947 0.64 86.10 -84.86
CA LYS A 947 1.31 85.79 -86.11
C LYS A 947 0.38 86.16 -87.26
N THR A 948 0.95 86.60 -88.37
CA THR A 948 0.20 86.95 -89.58
C THR A 948 -0.73 85.83 -90.08
N THR A 949 -0.35 84.57 -89.90
CA THR A 949 -1.21 83.41 -90.20
C THR A 949 -2.41 83.27 -89.25
N GLN A 950 -2.28 83.67 -87.99
CA GLN A 950 -3.38 83.71 -87.02
C GLN A 950 -4.37 84.83 -87.35
N VAL A 951 -3.88 86.03 -87.75
CA VAL A 951 -4.76 87.13 -88.18
C VAL A 951 -5.55 86.75 -89.44
N ALA A 952 -4.90 86.12 -90.41
CA ALA A 952 -5.57 85.60 -91.62
C ALA A 952 -6.59 84.48 -91.32
N ALA A 953 -6.49 83.83 -90.16
CA ALA A 953 -7.41 82.79 -89.73
C ALA A 953 -8.67 83.32 -89.04
N LEU A 954 -8.72 84.61 -88.68
CA LEU A 954 -9.92 85.22 -88.11
C LEU A 954 -11.11 85.08 -89.08
N THR A 955 -12.28 84.77 -88.57
CA THR A 955 -13.52 84.80 -89.34
C THR A 955 -13.93 86.26 -89.60
N THR A 956 -14.81 86.48 -90.57
CA THR A 956 -15.34 87.81 -90.89
C THR A 956 -16.01 88.46 -89.67
N SER A 957 -16.80 87.70 -88.91
CA SER A 957 -17.45 88.17 -87.69
C SER A 957 -16.48 88.51 -86.56
N GLN A 958 -15.33 87.83 -86.48
CA GLN A 958 -14.29 88.15 -85.49
C GLN A 958 -13.55 89.44 -85.87
N VAL A 959 -13.22 89.64 -87.15
CA VAL A 959 -12.56 90.87 -87.63
C VAL A 959 -13.46 92.08 -87.41
N GLY A 960 -14.77 91.96 -87.70
CA GLY A 960 -15.74 93.02 -87.41
C GLY A 960 -15.95 93.31 -85.91
N ALA A 961 -15.55 92.39 -85.02
CA ALA A 961 -15.66 92.56 -83.57
C ALA A 961 -14.43 93.19 -82.91
N LEU A 962 -13.34 93.41 -83.66
CA LEU A 962 -12.19 94.15 -83.17
C LEU A 962 -12.57 95.62 -82.91
N SER A 963 -12.13 96.17 -81.79
CA SER A 963 -12.15 97.61 -81.55
C SER A 963 -11.25 98.34 -82.54
N THR A 964 -11.49 99.64 -82.71
CA THR A 964 -10.65 100.53 -83.52
C THR A 964 -9.18 100.49 -83.06
N ALA A 965 -8.94 100.45 -81.74
CA ALA A 965 -7.59 100.35 -81.18
C ALA A 965 -6.90 99.01 -81.53
N GLN A 966 -7.62 97.89 -81.48
CA GLN A 966 -7.10 96.58 -81.87
C GLN A 966 -6.78 96.51 -83.37
N VAL A 967 -7.64 97.07 -84.23
CA VAL A 967 -7.38 97.15 -85.68
C VAL A 967 -6.14 98.00 -85.98
N GLY A 968 -5.98 99.13 -85.29
CA GLY A 968 -4.76 99.95 -85.39
C GLY A 968 -3.49 99.25 -84.89
N ALA A 969 -3.62 98.26 -83.99
CA ALA A 969 -2.50 97.51 -83.45
C ALA A 969 -1.99 96.37 -84.36
N LEU A 970 -2.73 95.99 -85.41
CA LEU A 970 -2.28 95.00 -86.39
C LEU A 970 -0.98 95.46 -87.08
N SER A 971 -0.06 94.55 -87.39
CA SER A 971 1.07 94.94 -88.25
C SER A 971 0.61 95.19 -89.69
N THR A 972 1.44 95.86 -90.50
CA THR A 972 1.18 96.02 -91.93
C THR A 972 1.08 94.67 -92.65
N SER A 973 1.88 93.68 -92.23
CA SER A 973 1.82 92.30 -92.73
C SER A 973 0.50 91.61 -92.39
N ASP A 974 -0.05 91.87 -91.20
CA ASP A 974 -1.31 91.28 -90.74
C ASP A 974 -2.50 91.83 -91.54
N VAL A 975 -2.53 93.14 -91.76
CA VAL A 975 -3.55 93.80 -92.59
C VAL A 975 -3.48 93.33 -94.03
N ALA A 976 -2.27 93.18 -94.58
CA ALA A 976 -2.07 92.60 -95.92
C ALA A 976 -2.57 91.15 -96.03
N ALA A 977 -2.49 90.37 -94.96
CA ALA A 977 -2.90 88.96 -94.95
C ALA A 977 -4.41 88.74 -94.76
N LEU A 978 -5.20 89.79 -94.47
CA LEU A 978 -6.65 89.68 -94.39
C LEU A 978 -7.26 89.26 -95.73
N LYS A 979 -8.23 88.36 -95.73
CA LYS A 979 -9.02 88.05 -96.91
C LYS A 979 -9.92 89.25 -97.26
N THR A 980 -10.29 89.38 -98.53
CA THR A 980 -11.21 90.43 -98.99
C THR A 980 -12.51 90.47 -98.19
N THR A 981 -13.05 89.30 -97.82
CA THR A 981 -14.25 89.18 -96.97
C THR A 981 -14.03 89.65 -95.52
N GLN A 982 -12.81 89.53 -94.98
CA GLN A 982 -12.45 90.04 -93.65
C GLN A 982 -12.32 91.56 -93.67
N VAL A 983 -11.70 92.12 -94.72
CA VAL A 983 -11.58 93.58 -94.91
C VAL A 983 -12.96 94.23 -95.06
N ALA A 984 -13.86 93.60 -95.84
CA ALA A 984 -15.26 94.03 -95.96
C ALA A 984 -16.03 93.98 -94.63
N ALA A 985 -15.61 93.15 -93.68
CA ALA A 985 -16.28 93.02 -92.38
C ALA A 985 -15.88 94.08 -91.36
N LEU A 986 -14.85 94.89 -91.62
CA LEU A 986 -14.49 96.02 -90.77
C LEU A 986 -15.62 97.06 -90.74
N THR A 987 -15.86 97.71 -89.62
CA THR A 987 -16.72 98.90 -89.58
C THR A 987 -15.99 100.10 -90.19
N SER A 988 -16.72 101.13 -90.61
CA SER A 988 -16.11 102.38 -91.10
C SER A 988 -15.17 103.01 -90.08
N SER A 989 -15.50 102.95 -88.78
CA SER A 989 -14.63 103.41 -87.71
C SER A 989 -13.35 102.57 -87.58
N GLN A 990 -13.42 101.25 -87.76
CA GLN A 990 -12.23 100.39 -87.75
C GLN A 990 -11.33 100.65 -88.96
N VAL A 991 -11.90 100.88 -90.15
CA VAL A 991 -11.14 101.25 -91.35
C VAL A 991 -10.43 102.59 -91.15
N GLY A 992 -11.11 103.58 -90.57
CA GLY A 992 -10.51 104.86 -90.19
C GLY A 992 -9.42 104.76 -89.13
N ALA A 993 -9.40 103.68 -88.34
CA ALA A 993 -8.39 103.46 -87.31
C ALA A 993 -7.09 102.82 -87.82
N LEU A 994 -7.07 102.34 -89.08
CA LEU A 994 -5.84 101.86 -89.71
C LEU A 994 -4.82 103.00 -89.83
N THR A 995 -3.56 102.73 -89.57
CA THR A 995 -2.46 103.63 -89.91
C THR A 995 -2.34 103.76 -91.43
N THR A 996 -1.74 104.84 -91.89
CA THR A 996 -1.43 105.03 -93.32
C THR A 996 -0.61 103.89 -93.89
N GLY A 997 0.35 103.34 -93.12
CA GLY A 997 1.14 102.18 -93.50
C GLY A 997 0.32 100.90 -93.65
N GLN A 998 -0.68 100.67 -92.79
CA GLN A 998 -1.58 99.52 -92.89
C GLN A 998 -2.53 99.64 -94.09
N VAL A 999 -3.08 100.84 -94.35
CA VAL A 999 -3.92 101.08 -95.54
C VAL A 999 -3.10 100.88 -96.82
N ALA A 1000 -1.86 101.36 -96.87
CA ALA A 1000 -0.95 101.14 -97.99
C ALA A 1000 -0.59 99.65 -98.21
N ALA A 1001 -0.65 98.82 -97.16
CA ALA A 1001 -0.38 97.40 -97.23
C ALA A 1001 -1.56 96.56 -97.81
N LEU A 1002 -2.76 97.14 -97.93
CA LEU A 1002 -3.90 96.47 -98.55
C LEU A 1002 -3.67 96.25 -100.04
N ALA A 1003 -3.75 94.99 -100.48
CA ALA A 1003 -3.80 94.63 -101.88
C ALA A 1003 -5.03 95.25 -102.57
N TYR A 1004 -4.94 95.40 -103.90
CA TYR A 1004 -5.99 96.03 -104.70
C TYR A 1004 -7.37 95.35 -104.51
N ALA A 1005 -7.39 94.02 -104.41
CA ALA A 1005 -8.63 93.27 -104.17
C ALA A 1005 -9.24 93.52 -102.78
N GLN A 1006 -8.43 93.86 -101.77
CA GLN A 1006 -8.90 94.20 -100.43
C GLN A 1006 -9.46 95.63 -100.40
N ILE A 1007 -8.82 96.59 -101.08
CA ILE A 1007 -9.35 97.97 -101.23
C ILE A 1007 -10.70 97.94 -101.97
N ALA A 1008 -10.80 97.16 -103.05
CA ALA A 1008 -12.05 97.00 -103.80
C ALA A 1008 -13.15 96.28 -102.99
N ALA A 1009 -12.79 95.56 -101.92
CA ALA A 1009 -13.74 94.88 -101.05
C ALA A 1009 -14.28 95.78 -99.93
N LEU A 1010 -13.74 96.99 -99.76
CA LEU A 1010 -14.32 97.98 -98.86
C LEU A 1010 -15.69 98.40 -99.40
N THR A 1011 -16.66 98.54 -98.50
CA THR A 1011 -17.95 99.15 -98.79
C THR A 1011 -17.78 100.67 -98.91
N THR A 1012 -18.70 101.31 -99.62
CA THR A 1012 -18.73 102.77 -99.77
C THR A 1012 -18.72 103.52 -98.43
N THR A 1013 -19.39 102.98 -97.42
CA THR A 1013 -19.38 103.54 -96.05
C THR A 1013 -18.03 103.35 -95.36
N GLN A 1014 -17.32 102.25 -95.61
CA GLN A 1014 -15.97 102.04 -95.08
C GLN A 1014 -14.94 102.95 -95.75
N VAL A 1015 -15.03 103.16 -97.08
CA VAL A 1015 -14.15 104.09 -97.80
C VAL A 1015 -14.35 105.52 -97.28
N GLN A 1016 -15.60 105.93 -97.02
CA GLN A 1016 -15.90 107.19 -96.30
C GLN A 1016 -15.30 107.27 -94.90
N GLY A 1017 -15.10 106.14 -94.23
CA GLY A 1017 -14.46 106.08 -92.92
C GLY A 1017 -12.96 106.36 -92.95
N LEU A 1018 -12.29 106.30 -94.11
CA LEU A 1018 -10.86 106.59 -94.23
C LEU A 1018 -10.59 108.06 -93.94
N THR A 1019 -9.68 108.35 -93.03
CA THR A 1019 -9.19 109.70 -92.79
C THR A 1019 -8.56 110.30 -94.04
N THR A 1020 -8.52 111.63 -94.10
CA THR A 1020 -7.87 112.38 -95.19
C THR A 1020 -6.42 111.94 -95.38
N THR A 1021 -5.69 111.69 -94.30
CA THR A 1021 -4.30 111.21 -94.35
C THR A 1021 -4.18 109.78 -94.91
N GLN A 1022 -5.13 108.89 -94.62
CA GLN A 1022 -5.15 107.54 -95.20
C GLN A 1022 -5.49 107.57 -96.70
N ILE A 1023 -6.46 108.39 -97.12
CA ILE A 1023 -6.81 108.56 -98.55
C ILE A 1023 -5.61 109.08 -99.34
N GLY A 1024 -4.93 110.13 -98.85
CA GLY A 1024 -3.69 110.62 -99.46
C GLY A 1024 -2.49 109.69 -99.29
N GLY A 1025 -2.63 108.60 -98.54
CA GLY A 1025 -1.63 107.54 -98.38
C GLY A 1025 -1.80 106.38 -99.36
N LEU A 1026 -2.90 106.33 -100.12
CA LEU A 1026 -3.17 105.26 -101.08
C LEU A 1026 -2.18 105.31 -102.25
N SER A 1027 -1.68 104.15 -102.67
CA SER A 1027 -0.95 104.05 -103.93
C SER A 1027 -1.87 104.26 -105.12
N THR A 1028 -1.31 104.65 -106.26
CA THR A 1028 -2.05 104.83 -107.52
C THR A 1028 -2.89 103.59 -107.90
N GLY A 1029 -2.36 102.38 -107.68
CA GLY A 1029 -3.08 101.13 -107.92
C GLY A 1029 -4.24 100.89 -106.96
N GLN A 1030 -4.13 101.33 -105.70
CA GLN A 1030 -5.21 101.23 -104.72
C GLN A 1030 -6.33 102.24 -105.02
N VAL A 1031 -5.99 103.47 -105.41
CA VAL A 1031 -6.96 104.47 -105.86
C VAL A 1031 -7.73 103.98 -107.10
N GLY A 1032 -7.05 103.32 -108.04
CA GLY A 1032 -7.70 102.66 -109.18
C GLY A 1032 -8.57 101.45 -108.83
N ALA A 1033 -8.47 100.92 -107.61
CA ALA A 1033 -9.28 99.83 -107.10
C ALA A 1033 -10.56 100.29 -106.40
N LEU A 1034 -10.69 101.58 -106.05
CA LEU A 1034 -11.93 102.17 -105.54
C LEU A 1034 -13.04 102.04 -106.60
N THR A 1035 -14.26 101.76 -106.17
CA THR A 1035 -15.39 101.78 -107.09
C THR A 1035 -15.80 103.22 -107.39
N ASN A 1036 -16.58 103.40 -108.44
CA ASN A 1036 -17.21 104.68 -108.75
C ASN A 1036 -18.06 105.19 -107.58
N ALA A 1037 -18.75 104.29 -106.88
CA ALA A 1037 -19.60 104.64 -105.74
C ALA A 1037 -18.77 105.06 -104.51
N ASP A 1038 -17.56 104.50 -104.35
CA ASP A 1038 -16.66 104.87 -103.25
C ASP A 1038 -16.18 106.31 -103.42
N LEU A 1039 -15.68 106.65 -104.61
CA LEU A 1039 -15.15 107.97 -104.93
C LEU A 1039 -16.20 109.07 -104.81
N ALA A 1040 -17.41 108.81 -105.28
CA ALA A 1040 -18.55 109.74 -105.20
C ALA A 1040 -19.08 109.94 -103.77
N SER A 1041 -18.64 109.10 -102.84
CA SER A 1041 -19.04 109.16 -101.45
C SER A 1041 -18.00 109.87 -100.57
N LEU A 1042 -16.82 110.19 -101.10
CA LEU A 1042 -15.79 110.88 -100.34
C LEU A 1042 -16.23 112.32 -100.01
N SER A 1043 -15.86 112.80 -98.83
CA SER A 1043 -15.93 114.24 -98.60
C SER A 1043 -14.95 114.96 -99.53
N THR A 1044 -15.28 116.20 -99.87
CA THR A 1044 -14.40 117.08 -100.63
C THR A 1044 -13.00 117.20 -100.03
N VAL A 1045 -12.89 117.11 -98.70
CA VAL A 1045 -11.60 117.13 -97.98
C VAL A 1045 -10.82 115.82 -98.15
N GLN A 1046 -11.50 114.66 -98.14
CA GLN A 1046 -10.87 113.37 -98.41
C GLN A 1046 -10.39 113.28 -99.86
N LEU A 1047 -11.24 113.66 -100.82
CA LEU A 1047 -10.86 113.67 -102.23
C LEU A 1047 -9.72 114.67 -102.50
N GLY A 1048 -9.75 115.83 -101.85
CA GLY A 1048 -8.68 116.83 -101.87
C GLY A 1048 -7.34 116.34 -101.30
N ALA A 1049 -7.35 115.27 -100.49
CA ALA A 1049 -6.13 114.70 -99.94
C ALA A 1049 -5.40 113.77 -100.94
N LEU A 1050 -6.04 113.33 -102.03
CA LEU A 1050 -5.38 112.54 -103.07
C LEU A 1050 -4.25 113.33 -103.72
N LYS A 1051 -3.08 112.73 -103.86
CA LYS A 1051 -1.97 113.34 -104.59
C LYS A 1051 -2.32 113.47 -106.07
N THR A 1052 -1.62 114.38 -106.75
CA THR A 1052 -1.73 114.55 -108.20
C THR A 1052 -1.56 113.22 -108.95
N THR A 1053 -0.58 112.40 -108.55
CA THR A 1053 -0.35 111.08 -109.14
C THR A 1053 -1.50 110.10 -108.92
N GLU A 1054 -2.21 110.21 -107.81
CA GLU A 1054 -3.37 109.40 -107.46
C GLU A 1054 -4.61 109.84 -108.25
N ILE A 1055 -4.82 111.16 -108.41
CA ILE A 1055 -5.87 111.74 -109.28
C ILE A 1055 -5.65 111.34 -110.73
N ALA A 1056 -4.42 111.39 -111.23
CA ALA A 1056 -4.07 110.93 -112.57
C ALA A 1056 -4.30 109.42 -112.79
N ALA A 1057 -4.23 108.63 -111.71
CA ALA A 1057 -4.43 107.19 -111.75
C ALA A 1057 -5.92 106.77 -111.74
N LEU A 1058 -6.85 107.71 -111.50
CA LEU A 1058 -8.27 107.42 -111.57
C LEU A 1058 -8.67 106.99 -112.99
N LYS A 1059 -9.49 105.96 -113.11
CA LYS A 1059 -10.10 105.58 -114.38
C LYS A 1059 -11.03 106.69 -114.85
N THR A 1060 -11.25 106.78 -116.15
CA THR A 1060 -12.23 107.73 -116.73
C THR A 1060 -13.62 107.54 -116.12
N THR A 1061 -14.03 106.29 -115.86
CA THR A 1061 -15.31 105.97 -115.21
C THR A 1061 -15.38 106.46 -113.76
N GLN A 1062 -14.24 106.50 -113.06
CA GLN A 1062 -14.12 106.98 -111.70
C GLN A 1062 -14.20 108.51 -111.64
N ILE A 1063 -13.54 109.21 -112.56
CA ILE A 1063 -13.64 110.68 -112.71
C ILE A 1063 -15.05 111.11 -113.07
N ALA A 1064 -15.70 110.40 -114.00
CA ALA A 1064 -17.09 110.66 -114.37
C ALA A 1064 -18.07 110.44 -113.21
N ALA A 1065 -17.73 109.60 -112.24
CA ALA A 1065 -18.58 109.32 -111.08
C ALA A 1065 -18.50 110.39 -109.99
N LEU A 1066 -17.48 111.26 -110.00
CA LEU A 1066 -17.36 112.34 -109.03
C LEU A 1066 -18.54 113.30 -109.16
N THR A 1067 -19.07 113.75 -108.04
CA THR A 1067 -20.10 114.78 -108.01
C THR A 1067 -19.53 116.11 -108.48
N THR A 1068 -20.42 117.02 -108.88
CA THR A 1068 -20.06 118.40 -109.22
C THR A 1068 -19.32 119.09 -108.06
N THR A 1069 -19.75 118.83 -106.83
CA THR A 1069 -19.14 119.39 -105.62
C THR A 1069 -17.73 118.85 -105.37
N GLU A 1070 -17.50 117.57 -105.64
CA GLU A 1070 -16.18 116.93 -105.56
C GLU A 1070 -15.21 117.46 -106.62
N ILE A 1071 -15.65 117.56 -107.88
CA ILE A 1071 -14.84 118.14 -108.97
C ILE A 1071 -14.49 119.59 -108.68
N GLY A 1072 -15.45 120.38 -108.19
CA GLY A 1072 -15.23 121.77 -107.79
C GLY A 1072 -14.36 121.92 -106.55
N ALA A 1073 -14.13 120.87 -105.77
CA ALA A 1073 -13.27 120.90 -104.60
C ALA A 1073 -11.81 120.47 -104.88
N LEU A 1074 -11.53 119.88 -106.04
CA LEU A 1074 -10.16 119.50 -106.42
C LEU A 1074 -9.26 120.74 -106.50
N THR A 1075 -8.08 120.70 -105.91
CA THR A 1075 -7.13 121.81 -106.03
C THR A 1075 -6.73 122.02 -107.49
N THR A 1076 -6.30 123.23 -107.84
CA THR A 1076 -5.79 123.53 -109.18
C THR A 1076 -4.67 122.56 -109.60
N THR A 1077 -3.83 122.15 -108.65
CA THR A 1077 -2.78 121.16 -108.87
C THR A 1077 -3.35 119.76 -109.16
N GLN A 1078 -4.40 119.32 -108.47
CA GLN A 1078 -5.08 118.06 -108.77
C GLN A 1078 -5.79 118.10 -110.13
N ILE A 1079 -6.43 119.22 -110.48
CA ILE A 1079 -7.05 119.42 -111.80
C ILE A 1079 -6.01 119.32 -112.92
N SER A 1080 -4.80 119.87 -112.71
CA SER A 1080 -3.69 119.74 -113.67
C SER A 1080 -3.15 118.32 -113.82
N ALA A 1081 -3.41 117.46 -112.85
CA ALA A 1081 -3.01 116.07 -112.90
C ALA A 1081 -4.02 115.20 -113.66
N LEU A 1082 -5.22 115.70 -113.96
CA LEU A 1082 -6.16 114.99 -114.83
C LEU A 1082 -5.52 114.85 -116.22
N THR A 1083 -5.48 113.62 -116.72
CA THR A 1083 -5.11 113.33 -118.09
C THR A 1083 -6.21 113.83 -119.03
N THR A 1084 -5.87 114.08 -120.29
CA THR A 1084 -6.82 114.51 -121.31
C THR A 1084 -8.04 113.57 -121.41
N THR A 1085 -7.81 112.27 -121.29
CA THR A 1085 -8.89 111.26 -121.30
C THR A 1085 -9.81 111.37 -120.09
N GLN A 1086 -9.29 111.71 -118.91
CA GLN A 1086 -10.08 111.93 -117.71
C GLN A 1086 -10.86 113.25 -117.77
N VAL A 1087 -10.25 114.33 -118.28
CA VAL A 1087 -10.94 115.61 -118.51
C VAL A 1087 -12.13 115.41 -119.46
N ASN A 1088 -11.94 114.63 -120.52
CA ASN A 1088 -13.02 114.28 -121.46
C ASN A 1088 -14.11 113.39 -120.85
N ALA A 1089 -13.82 112.72 -119.75
CA ALA A 1089 -14.82 111.91 -119.03
C ALA A 1089 -15.69 112.77 -118.09
N LEU A 1090 -15.35 114.05 -117.86
CA LEU A 1090 -16.19 114.96 -117.10
C LEU A 1090 -17.48 115.24 -117.88
N SER A 1091 -18.61 115.06 -117.20
CA SER A 1091 -19.90 115.55 -117.70
C SER A 1091 -19.88 117.08 -117.79
N SER A 1092 -20.73 117.62 -118.67
CA SER A 1092 -20.90 119.08 -118.79
C SER A 1092 -21.21 119.75 -117.44
N THR A 1093 -21.92 119.05 -116.55
CA THR A 1093 -22.26 119.53 -115.21
C THR A 1093 -21.06 119.56 -114.27
N GLN A 1094 -20.18 118.57 -114.36
CA GLN A 1094 -18.91 118.55 -113.60
C GLN A 1094 -17.95 119.63 -114.10
N VAL A 1095 -17.83 119.82 -115.41
CA VAL A 1095 -17.03 120.91 -116.00
C VAL A 1095 -17.54 122.27 -115.52
N ALA A 1096 -18.86 122.45 -115.46
CA ALA A 1096 -19.47 123.69 -114.97
C ALA A 1096 -19.23 123.95 -113.47
N ALA A 1097 -18.94 122.90 -112.71
CA ALA A 1097 -18.66 123.02 -111.27
C ALA A 1097 -17.22 123.44 -110.97
N LEU A 1098 -16.34 123.45 -111.98
CA LEU A 1098 -14.99 123.99 -111.83
C LEU A 1098 -15.07 125.50 -111.60
N THR A 1099 -14.38 125.95 -110.57
CA THR A 1099 -14.18 127.38 -110.31
C THR A 1099 -13.38 128.00 -111.45
N THR A 1100 -13.57 129.30 -111.67
CA THR A 1100 -12.78 130.07 -112.66
C THR A 1100 -11.27 129.95 -112.42
N THR A 1101 -10.87 129.66 -111.18
CA THR A 1101 -9.48 129.37 -110.78
C THR A 1101 -8.99 127.97 -111.15
N GLN A 1102 -9.86 126.97 -111.31
CA GLN A 1102 -9.51 125.59 -111.68
C GLN A 1102 -9.46 125.36 -113.18
N VAL A 1103 -10.38 125.95 -113.94
CA VAL A 1103 -10.49 125.78 -115.42
C VAL A 1103 -9.16 125.97 -116.16
N PRO A 1104 -8.28 126.96 -115.84
CA PRO A 1104 -7.01 127.16 -116.54
C PRO A 1104 -6.03 125.98 -116.41
N TYR A 1105 -6.25 125.13 -115.41
CA TYR A 1105 -5.37 124.02 -115.11
C TYR A 1105 -5.86 122.71 -115.72
N LEU A 1106 -6.94 122.68 -116.49
CA LEU A 1106 -7.37 121.47 -117.21
C LEU A 1106 -6.36 121.10 -118.30
N ASN A 1107 -5.92 119.85 -118.31
CA ASN A 1107 -5.06 119.31 -119.36
C ASN A 1107 -5.92 118.87 -120.55
N LEU A 1108 -6.34 119.86 -121.35
CA LEU A 1108 -7.23 119.70 -122.50
C LEU A 1108 -6.54 119.08 -123.72
#